data_AF-A0A660HVB5-F1
#
_entry.id   AF-A0A660HVB5-F1
#
_cell.length_a   1.000
_cell.length_b   1.000
_cell.length_c   1.000
_cell.angle_alpha   90.00
_cell.angle_beta   90.00
_cell.angle_gamma   90.00
#
_symmetry.space_group_name_H-M   'P 1'
#
loop_
_entity.id
_entity.type
_entity.pdbx_description
1 polymer ?
#
loop_
_entity_poly.entity_id
_entity_poly.type
_entity_poly.pdbx_seq_one_letter_code
_entity_poly.pdbx_strand_id
1 'polypeptide(L)'
;MDIWNNVSILSVSENPEDTTVRAFILSANNITLSGFRVQEHLKLQGPVNCNWYDKIENCTVKNNILESGIGTDNCYNSTIEKNVILDSGIFIWGPEGDYTFTVSDNLIVSGVIRVDHGPYYCVLLNNTLLDGGILLISTSDCKILGNYISNDSNYGISLIKASSDIENNTIVNCSVGIYPTWYSGGNKIYNNTLISNDQGIYPTWYSGGNQIYNNTLISNDQGIIVGNSGGNSILNNTISKNNIGILVRGYTIDGAGNNSILNNMISNNDIGTLLEGDSSGNLVANNRVELNKQYGVYIKQVNNEAPYDGTNRFYNNIFNNTVNIFNDTGNYTGNYFISKATNISGGKNNVSLNTSKTSGTNIAGGSYLGGNFWANPDGTGFSQTCNDWNKDGIGDSIYTVSAYDIDYLPLVSMPGDQQPVFPVAEFSTNVSNGYVPLSVMFTDLSLNATSRVWDFENDGIIDSTNKTPVHVYPVSGTFSKLYPVVASDRPQYTLTEAQITKNKSNQTNPVIYGDKIVFLDDRNVSGYYNIYVYDLSTSTETQIPTNISYLPYYYNSDVWPAIYSDRIVWREYRNNNGRVESSSIHVYNLSTSKKTPIINSTSVYDPDIYGDRVVWLDYRNGRGDIYMYNLSTGRETRITTNESDQDDPAIYDDKIVWRDRKKIVWYDRHRGYSTWYKDDIYMYNLSTSTETQITTSGSASNPKIHGNRLVYLNGSHIYMYNLSTSKETRITTTNESKSNPSIYGDRIVWADWCNRNWDIYMYNISTNTETQITTNKSDQIHPAIYGDRIIWVDSRNGYRVNELFQGNQDIYMCTVSVMDPSLKPPVADFFANVTSGNAPLKALFTDNRKAAKSQNCGANGN
;
A
#
# COMPACT_ATOMS: atom_id res chain seq x y z
N MET A 1 34.53 12.37 68.96
CA MET A 1 33.82 12.93 70.14
C MET A 1 32.43 13.27 69.69
N ASP A 2 31.51 12.34 69.91
CA ASP A 2 30.09 12.40 69.57
C ASP A 2 29.30 13.16 70.63
N ILE A 3 29.16 14.49 70.56
CA ILE A 3 28.06 15.20 71.25
C ILE A 3 27.77 16.55 70.58
N TRP A 4 27.18 16.57 69.38
CA TRP A 4 26.32 17.70 68.97
C TRP A 4 25.03 17.13 68.40
N ASN A 5 24.00 17.16 69.26
CA ASN A 5 22.60 17.07 68.89
C ASN A 5 22.31 18.07 67.77
N ASN A 6 21.39 17.74 66.85
CA ASN A 6 20.93 18.62 65.77
C ASN A 6 20.99 20.11 66.14
N VAL A 7 21.85 20.87 65.45
CA VAL A 7 22.05 22.30 65.73
C VAL A 7 21.11 23.09 64.83
N SER A 8 20.23 23.88 65.43
CA SER A 8 19.34 24.79 64.68
C SER A 8 19.80 26.23 64.84
N ILE A 9 20.08 26.88 63.72
CA ILE A 9 20.40 28.30 63.60
C ILE A 9 19.15 28.96 63.02
N LEU A 10 18.42 29.68 63.86
CA LEU A 10 17.12 30.28 63.52
C LEU A 10 17.18 31.79 63.77
N SER A 11 16.57 32.59 62.89
CA SER A 11 16.27 33.97 63.25
C SER A 11 15.13 33.99 64.27
N VAL A 12 15.13 34.99 65.15
CA VAL A 12 14.12 35.07 66.24
C VAL A 12 12.72 35.28 65.68
N SER A 13 12.57 36.04 64.59
CA SER A 13 11.27 36.28 63.97
C SER A 13 10.85 35.19 62.99
N GLU A 14 11.76 34.31 62.58
CA GLU A 14 11.61 33.31 61.51
C GLU A 14 11.24 33.90 60.13
N ASN A 15 11.13 35.22 60.02
CA ASN A 15 10.89 35.95 58.79
C ASN A 15 12.24 36.40 58.21
N PRO A 16 12.65 35.89 57.03
CA PRO A 16 13.93 36.20 56.39
C PRO A 16 14.23 37.69 56.24
N GLU A 17 13.21 38.53 56.06
CA GLU A 17 13.40 39.97 55.85
C GLU A 17 13.89 40.72 57.09
N ASP A 18 13.66 40.17 58.29
CA ASP A 18 13.96 40.90 59.54
C ASP A 18 15.43 40.74 59.97
N THR A 19 16.12 39.70 59.48
CA THR A 19 17.50 39.39 59.89
C THR A 19 18.38 39.15 58.68
N THR A 20 19.19 40.17 58.33
CA THR A 20 20.18 40.07 57.25
C THR A 20 21.55 39.65 57.80
N VAL A 21 22.17 38.66 57.16
CA VAL A 21 23.51 38.18 57.44
C VAL A 21 24.34 38.26 56.16
N ARG A 22 25.60 38.67 56.31
CA ARG A 22 26.51 38.77 55.16
C ARG A 22 26.74 37.41 54.49
N ALA A 23 27.13 36.38 55.24
CA ALA A 23 27.49 35.07 54.69
C ALA A 23 27.26 33.93 55.70
N PHE A 24 27.00 32.73 55.19
CA PHE A 24 26.99 31.48 55.96
C PHE A 24 27.90 30.43 55.32
N ILE A 25 28.69 29.74 56.15
CA ILE A 25 29.44 28.55 55.80
C ILE A 25 29.08 27.47 56.81
N LEU A 26 28.39 26.42 56.37
CA LEU A 26 28.03 25.27 57.18
C LEU A 26 29.08 24.17 56.99
N SER A 27 29.87 23.94 58.03
CA SER A 27 31.03 23.03 57.99
C SER A 27 30.97 21.88 59.00
N ALA A 28 29.78 21.55 59.49
CA ALA A 28 29.56 20.43 60.42
C ALA A 28 28.22 19.73 60.11
N ASN A 29 28.09 18.51 60.62
CA ASN A 29 26.91 17.66 60.40
C ASN A 29 25.70 18.13 61.21
N ASN A 30 24.50 17.69 60.81
CA ASN A 30 23.26 17.86 61.55
C ASN A 30 22.87 19.33 61.81
N ILE A 31 23.13 20.24 60.86
CA ILE A 31 22.79 21.67 60.99
C ILE A 31 21.47 21.97 60.28
N THR A 32 20.57 22.70 60.94
CA THR A 32 19.42 23.35 60.32
C THR A 32 19.61 24.87 60.32
N LEU A 33 19.47 25.53 59.16
CA LEU A 33 19.52 26.99 59.01
C LEU A 33 18.19 27.52 58.46
N SER A 34 17.57 28.49 59.14
CA SER A 34 16.29 29.05 58.71
C SER A 34 16.02 30.49 59.17
N GLY A 35 15.30 31.25 58.33
CA GLY A 35 14.74 32.55 58.66
C GLY A 35 15.66 33.74 58.39
N PHE A 36 16.65 33.63 57.51
CA PHE A 36 17.62 34.70 57.25
C PHE A 36 17.57 35.24 55.81
N ARG A 37 17.89 36.52 55.65
CA ARG A 37 18.34 37.10 54.37
C ARG A 37 19.87 37.00 54.29
N VAL A 38 20.42 36.34 53.27
CA VAL A 38 21.86 36.08 53.13
C VAL A 38 22.41 36.78 51.88
N GLN A 39 23.43 37.63 52.05
CA GLN A 39 23.93 38.49 50.96
C GLN A 39 24.93 37.77 50.03
N GLU A 40 25.85 37.00 50.61
CA GLU A 40 26.86 36.24 49.86
C GLU A 40 26.41 34.79 49.64
N HIS A 41 27.13 34.09 48.75
CA HIS A 41 26.87 32.70 48.42
C HIS A 41 26.95 31.81 49.66
N LEU A 42 25.87 31.09 49.96
CA LEU A 42 25.80 30.18 51.09
C LEU A 42 26.55 28.89 50.75
N LYS A 43 27.40 28.40 51.67
CA LYS A 43 28.24 27.23 51.41
C LYS A 43 27.99 26.11 52.40
N LEU A 44 27.79 24.90 51.87
CA LEU A 44 27.76 23.64 52.60
C LEU A 44 29.04 22.88 52.23
N GLN A 45 30.08 23.02 53.05
CA GLN A 45 31.37 22.40 52.79
C GLN A 45 32.07 22.11 54.11
N GLY A 46 32.64 20.92 54.26
CA GLY A 46 33.44 20.57 55.44
C GLY A 46 34.75 21.37 55.52
N PRO A 47 35.54 21.16 56.57
CA PRO A 47 36.90 21.69 56.64
C PRO A 47 37.78 21.12 55.51
N VAL A 48 38.78 21.92 55.06
CA VAL A 48 39.71 21.50 54.00
C VAL A 48 40.73 20.50 54.56
N ASN A 49 40.88 19.35 53.90
CA ASN A 49 41.86 18.32 54.19
C ASN A 49 42.56 17.86 52.90
N CYS A 50 43.88 18.05 52.82
CA CYS A 50 44.70 17.62 51.67
C CYS A 50 44.13 17.98 50.27
N ASN A 51 43.68 19.23 50.10
CA ASN A 51 43.07 19.79 48.87
C ASN A 51 41.62 19.36 48.56
N TRP A 52 40.93 18.67 49.46
CA TRP A 52 39.52 18.32 49.34
C TRP A 52 38.74 18.76 50.57
N TYR A 53 37.43 19.01 50.46
CA TYR A 53 36.60 19.27 51.63
C TYR A 53 36.19 17.96 52.30
N ASP A 54 36.29 17.91 53.63
CA ASP A 54 35.78 16.78 54.40
C ASP A 54 34.26 16.66 54.23
N LYS A 55 33.77 15.42 54.36
CA LYS A 55 32.35 15.06 54.26
C LYS A 55 31.50 15.80 55.31
N ILE A 56 30.38 16.37 54.87
CA ILE A 56 29.30 16.84 55.78
C ILE A 56 27.96 16.17 55.47
N GLU A 57 27.14 15.94 56.50
CA GLU A 57 25.87 15.20 56.36
C GLU A 57 24.71 15.80 57.15
N ASN A 58 23.48 15.49 56.73
CA ASN A 58 22.23 15.78 57.44
C ASN A 58 22.00 17.27 57.68
N CYS A 59 22.39 18.12 56.74
CA CYS A 59 22.16 19.56 56.80
C CYS A 59 20.81 19.93 56.16
N THR A 60 20.12 20.92 56.71
CA THR A 60 18.86 21.46 56.19
C THR A 60 18.96 22.98 56.07
N VAL A 61 18.78 23.52 54.86
CA VAL A 61 18.68 24.97 54.61
C VAL A 61 17.27 25.27 54.15
N LYS A 62 16.51 26.04 54.95
CA LYS A 62 15.10 26.29 54.64
C LYS A 62 14.58 27.67 55.01
N ASN A 63 13.55 28.14 54.31
CA ASN A 63 12.88 29.41 54.63
C ASN A 63 13.88 30.57 54.77
N ASN A 64 14.71 30.79 53.75
CA ASN A 64 15.66 31.91 53.67
C ASN A 64 15.44 32.71 52.38
N ILE A 65 15.90 33.96 52.37
CA ILE A 65 16.05 34.77 51.15
C ILE A 65 17.55 34.88 50.86
N LEU A 66 18.02 34.42 49.71
CA LEU A 66 19.44 34.49 49.35
C LEU A 66 19.63 35.41 48.16
N GLU A 67 20.45 36.45 48.34
CA GLU A 67 20.82 37.38 47.27
C GLU A 67 21.78 36.73 46.25
N SER A 68 22.40 35.61 46.63
CA SER A 68 23.24 34.75 45.80
C SER A 68 22.87 33.27 46.01
N GLY A 69 23.57 32.35 45.35
CA GLY A 69 23.23 30.94 45.32
C GLY A 69 23.64 30.15 46.56
N ILE A 70 23.34 28.84 46.52
CA ILE A 70 23.80 27.84 47.48
C ILE A 70 24.79 26.91 46.79
N GLY A 71 25.95 26.68 47.39
CA GLY A 71 26.95 25.74 46.90
C GLY A 71 27.20 24.65 47.92
N THR A 72 27.22 23.42 47.46
CA THR A 72 27.54 22.26 48.29
C THR A 72 28.74 21.53 47.70
N ASP A 73 29.66 21.12 48.56
CA ASP A 73 30.83 20.32 48.21
C ASP A 73 30.96 19.17 49.22
N ASN A 74 30.95 17.94 48.73
CA ASN A 74 30.96 16.71 49.55
C ASN A 74 29.88 16.72 50.65
N CYS A 75 28.66 17.12 50.27
CA CYS A 75 27.50 17.20 51.17
C CYS A 75 26.50 16.07 50.90
N TYR A 76 26.12 15.34 51.96
CA TYR A 76 25.34 14.10 51.88
C TYR A 76 24.05 14.21 52.69
N ASN A 77 23.01 13.48 52.28
CA ASN A 77 21.74 13.33 53.00
C ASN A 77 21.15 14.66 53.50
N SER A 78 21.26 15.68 52.67
CA SER A 78 20.95 17.06 53.04
C SER A 78 19.78 17.58 52.21
N THR A 79 19.10 18.61 52.74
CA THR A 79 17.87 19.17 52.19
C THR A 79 17.99 20.69 52.03
N ILE A 80 17.62 21.19 50.85
CA ILE A 80 17.45 22.62 50.59
C ILE A 80 15.98 22.83 50.24
N GLU A 81 15.19 23.48 51.10
CA GLU A 81 13.75 23.62 50.87
C GLU A 81 13.16 25.01 51.15
N LYS A 82 12.13 25.42 50.40
CA LYS A 82 11.35 26.63 50.72
C LYS A 82 12.16 27.92 50.81
N ASN A 83 13.27 28.02 50.06
CA ASN A 83 14.07 29.23 49.99
C ASN A 83 13.68 30.08 48.76
N VAL A 84 13.93 31.38 48.85
CA VAL A 84 13.88 32.30 47.71
C VAL A 84 15.32 32.68 47.35
N ILE A 85 15.77 32.29 46.15
CA ILE A 85 17.13 32.53 45.66
C ILE A 85 17.04 33.54 44.51
N LEU A 86 17.67 34.70 44.68
CA LEU A 86 17.55 35.80 43.74
C LEU A 86 18.48 35.65 42.53
N ASP A 87 19.63 34.97 42.71
CA ASP A 87 20.62 34.79 41.65
C ASP A 87 21.49 33.53 41.86
N SER A 88 22.25 33.13 40.83
CA SER A 88 23.19 32.00 40.76
C SER A 88 22.58 30.59 40.88
N GLY A 89 21.54 30.39 41.69
CA GLY A 89 20.85 29.09 41.83
C GLY A 89 21.48 28.17 42.89
N ILE A 90 21.46 26.85 42.65
CA ILE A 90 21.91 25.81 43.59
C ILE A 90 22.92 24.90 42.89
N PHE A 91 24.13 24.81 43.42
CA PHE A 91 25.19 23.96 42.93
C PHE A 91 25.46 22.83 43.90
N ILE A 92 25.21 21.61 43.46
CA ILE A 92 25.47 20.39 44.20
C ILE A 92 26.66 19.67 43.56
N TRP A 93 27.77 19.67 44.27
CA TRP A 93 28.96 18.90 43.92
C TRP A 93 29.25 17.87 45.01
N GLY A 94 29.49 16.64 44.59
CA GLY A 94 30.03 15.59 45.46
C GLY A 94 30.86 14.58 44.65
N PRO A 95 31.35 13.52 45.29
CA PRO A 95 32.01 12.42 44.60
C PRO A 95 30.97 11.37 44.19
N GLU A 96 31.32 10.49 43.25
CA GLU A 96 30.47 9.35 42.88
C GLU A 96 30.16 8.47 44.11
N GLY A 97 28.88 8.26 44.43
CA GLY A 97 28.48 7.38 45.54
C GLY A 97 26.99 7.38 45.86
N ASP A 98 26.54 6.36 46.59
CA ASP A 98 25.15 6.18 47.01
C ASP A 98 24.81 7.08 48.20
N TYR A 99 24.28 8.26 47.91
CA TYR A 99 23.72 9.16 48.91
C TYR A 99 22.54 9.94 48.35
N THR A 100 21.80 10.59 49.24
CA THR A 100 20.59 11.33 48.90
C THR A 100 20.83 12.83 49.03
N PHE A 101 20.17 13.62 48.19
CA PHE A 101 20.11 15.07 48.36
C PHE A 101 18.77 15.56 47.85
N THR A 102 18.06 16.35 48.65
CA THR A 102 16.73 16.84 48.30
C THR A 102 16.77 18.35 48.09
N VAL A 103 16.24 18.80 46.97
CA VAL A 103 15.99 20.22 46.71
C VAL A 103 14.50 20.37 46.42
N SER A 104 13.75 21.03 47.31
CA SER A 104 12.30 21.07 47.17
C SER A 104 11.64 22.41 47.48
N ASP A 105 10.57 22.73 46.77
CA ASP A 105 9.72 23.90 47.05
C ASP A 105 10.49 25.25 47.08
N ASN A 106 11.62 25.36 46.37
CA ASN A 106 12.38 26.62 46.30
C ASN A 106 11.88 27.49 45.13
N LEU A 107 11.96 28.81 45.30
CA LEU A 107 11.80 29.79 44.23
C LEU A 107 13.19 30.32 43.83
N ILE A 108 13.61 30.07 42.60
CA ILE A 108 14.84 30.59 42.02
C ILE A 108 14.46 31.61 40.95
N VAL A 109 14.78 32.87 41.20
CA VAL A 109 14.47 33.98 40.29
C VAL A 109 15.39 33.93 39.07
N SER A 110 16.69 33.75 39.30
CA SER A 110 17.72 33.61 38.27
C SER A 110 18.74 32.55 38.68
N GLY A 111 19.13 31.69 37.74
CA GLY A 111 20.18 30.70 37.94
C GLY A 111 19.67 29.25 37.93
N VAL A 112 20.62 28.31 37.97
CA VAL A 112 20.38 26.90 37.68
C VAL A 112 20.41 26.04 38.94
N ILE A 113 19.67 24.93 38.94
CA ILE A 113 19.97 23.80 39.83
C ILE A 113 20.93 22.89 39.08
N ARG A 114 22.20 22.86 39.47
CA ARG A 114 23.23 22.03 38.87
C ARG A 114 23.66 20.93 39.83
N VAL A 115 23.62 19.69 39.37
CA VAL A 115 24.15 18.52 40.06
C VAL A 115 25.29 17.95 39.21
N ASP A 116 26.50 17.95 39.77
CA ASP A 116 27.72 17.56 39.07
C ASP A 116 28.46 16.48 39.85
N HIS A 117 28.68 15.31 39.23
CA HIS A 117 29.24 14.12 39.88
C HIS A 117 28.53 13.80 41.23
N GLY A 118 27.23 14.12 41.31
CA GLY A 118 26.48 14.22 42.55
C GLY A 118 25.86 12.89 43.00
N PRO A 119 24.87 12.94 43.93
CA PRO A 119 24.25 11.75 44.47
C PRO A 119 23.53 10.94 43.41
N TYR A 120 23.70 9.61 43.41
CA TYR A 120 22.87 8.71 42.61
C TYR A 120 21.37 8.77 43.00
N TYR A 121 20.97 9.47 44.06
CA TYR A 121 19.57 9.60 44.47
C TYR A 121 19.20 11.06 44.81
N CYS A 122 19.39 11.97 43.86
CA CYS A 122 18.92 13.36 44.03
C CYS A 122 17.42 13.48 43.74
N VAL A 123 16.70 14.21 44.59
CA VAL A 123 15.28 14.53 44.41
C VAL A 123 15.12 16.03 44.24
N LEU A 124 14.72 16.45 43.03
CA LEU A 124 14.44 17.84 42.68
C LEU A 124 12.92 17.99 42.54
N LEU A 125 12.25 18.49 43.57
CA LEU A 125 10.79 18.41 43.72
C LEU A 125 10.13 19.80 43.84
N ASN A 126 9.16 20.11 42.99
CA ASN A 126 8.31 21.30 43.11
C ASN A 126 9.07 22.65 43.19
N ASN A 127 10.26 22.75 42.61
CA ASN A 127 10.97 24.01 42.54
C ASN A 127 10.40 24.87 41.40
N THR A 128 10.42 26.18 41.58
CA THR A 128 10.04 27.18 40.56
C THR A 128 11.29 27.95 40.14
N LEU A 129 11.69 27.82 38.87
CA LEU A 129 12.83 28.51 38.26
C LEU A 129 12.29 29.46 37.18
N LEU A 130 12.48 30.78 37.35
CA LEU A 130 11.87 31.78 36.47
C LEU A 130 12.75 32.21 35.29
N ASP A 131 14.07 32.20 35.48
CA ASP A 131 15.13 32.47 34.49
C ASP A 131 16.31 31.53 34.78
N GLY A 132 16.09 30.26 34.49
CA GLY A 132 17.06 29.21 34.82
C GLY A 132 16.53 27.81 34.58
N GLY A 133 17.41 26.83 34.65
CA GLY A 133 17.11 25.43 34.36
C GLY A 133 17.73 24.45 35.35
N ILE A 134 17.57 23.17 35.06
CA ILE A 134 18.15 22.05 35.80
C ILE A 134 19.20 21.36 34.94
N LEU A 135 20.38 21.12 35.50
CA LEU A 135 21.48 20.44 34.82
C LEU A 135 22.00 19.28 35.65
N LEU A 136 21.92 18.06 35.11
CA LEU A 136 22.59 16.88 35.68
C LEU A 136 23.80 16.50 34.81
N ILE A 137 24.95 16.31 35.44
CA ILE A 137 26.20 15.89 34.79
C ILE A 137 26.75 14.67 35.51
N SER A 138 26.99 13.58 34.76
CA SER A 138 27.58 12.34 35.29
C SER A 138 26.86 11.84 36.56
N THR A 139 25.52 11.93 36.57
CA THR A 139 24.68 11.58 37.71
C THR A 139 23.49 10.77 37.21
N SER A 140 23.15 9.67 37.90
CA SER A 140 22.04 8.78 37.54
C SER A 140 21.04 8.66 38.68
N ASP A 141 19.90 8.01 38.43
CA ASP A 141 18.87 7.63 39.41
C ASP A 141 18.25 8.80 40.20
N CYS A 142 18.35 10.01 39.65
CA CYS A 142 17.69 11.21 40.17
C CYS A 142 16.21 11.23 39.78
N LYS A 143 15.42 11.97 40.57
CA LYS A 143 14.01 12.26 40.33
C LYS A 143 13.79 13.75 40.18
N ILE A 144 13.36 14.19 39.00
CA ILE A 144 13.02 15.58 38.71
C ILE A 144 11.50 15.66 38.58
N LEU A 145 10.83 16.14 39.62
CA LEU A 145 9.39 15.96 39.82
C LEU A 145 8.68 17.30 40.04
N GLY A 146 7.65 17.60 39.26
CA GLY A 146 6.73 18.70 39.58
C GLY A 146 7.32 20.11 39.51
N ASN A 147 8.49 20.29 38.90
CA ASN A 147 9.14 21.61 38.85
C ASN A 147 8.49 22.49 37.77
N TYR A 148 8.45 23.79 38.03
CA TYR A 148 8.07 24.83 37.07
C TYR A 148 9.33 25.54 36.61
N ILE A 149 9.59 25.55 35.30
CA ILE A 149 10.80 26.10 34.71
C ILE A 149 10.40 27.03 33.57
N SER A 150 10.94 28.24 33.54
CA SER A 150 10.64 29.17 32.46
C SER A 150 11.82 30.02 32.02
N ASN A 151 11.74 30.54 30.79
CA ASN A 151 12.60 31.57 30.21
C ASN A 151 14.11 31.28 30.17
N ASP A 152 14.53 30.03 30.36
CA ASP A 152 15.95 29.67 30.23
C ASP A 152 16.41 29.74 28.77
N SER A 153 17.47 30.52 28.52
CA SER A 153 18.01 30.74 27.17
C SER A 153 18.77 29.54 26.59
N ASN A 154 19.04 28.50 27.37
CA ASN A 154 19.79 27.31 26.97
C ASN A 154 18.91 26.06 27.00
N TYR A 155 18.45 25.67 28.19
CA TYR A 155 17.68 24.45 28.44
C TYR A 155 16.86 24.53 29.73
N GLY A 156 15.65 23.96 29.72
CA GLY A 156 14.84 23.76 30.92
C GLY A 156 15.41 22.66 31.80
N ILE A 157 15.58 21.45 31.26
CA ILE A 157 16.23 20.31 31.94
C ILE A 157 17.24 19.68 30.98
N SER A 158 18.52 19.65 31.36
CA SER A 158 19.58 19.02 30.59
C SER A 158 20.24 17.86 31.34
N LEU A 159 20.51 16.78 30.61
CA LEU A 159 21.11 15.55 31.12
C LEU A 159 22.37 15.28 30.29
N ILE A 160 23.53 15.21 30.95
CA ILE A 160 24.83 14.92 30.32
C ILE A 160 25.42 13.69 31.00
N LYS A 161 25.59 12.60 30.26
CA LYS A 161 25.98 11.28 30.80
C LYS A 161 25.13 10.90 32.02
N ALA A 162 23.81 11.12 31.90
CA ALA A 162 22.87 10.97 33.00
C ALA A 162 21.66 10.12 32.59
N SER A 163 21.13 9.36 33.55
CA SER A 163 19.93 8.54 33.41
C SER A 163 19.02 8.74 34.61
N SER A 164 17.82 9.29 34.43
CA SER A 164 16.94 9.71 35.53
C SER A 164 15.46 9.72 35.13
N ASP A 165 14.59 9.85 36.14
CA ASP A 165 13.15 9.99 35.95
C ASP A 165 12.76 11.48 35.98
N ILE A 166 12.13 11.95 34.91
CA ILE A 166 11.65 13.33 34.72
C ILE A 166 10.14 13.31 34.59
N GLU A 167 9.43 13.74 35.63
CA GLU A 167 7.99 13.57 35.77
C GLU A 167 7.26 14.85 36.17
N ASN A 168 6.08 15.10 35.57
CA ASN A 168 5.14 16.15 35.99
C ASN A 168 5.73 17.58 35.99
N ASN A 169 6.82 17.83 35.26
CA ASN A 169 7.41 19.17 35.18
C ASN A 169 6.66 20.02 34.14
N THR A 170 6.58 21.32 34.39
CA THR A 170 6.06 22.32 33.46
C THR A 170 7.21 23.20 32.99
N ILE A 171 7.48 23.22 31.67
CA ILE A 171 8.62 23.93 31.09
C ILE A 171 8.13 24.87 29.99
N VAL A 172 8.41 26.16 30.14
CA VAL A 172 7.80 27.22 29.35
C VAL A 172 8.84 28.18 28.77
N ASN A 173 8.78 28.45 27.46
CA ASN A 173 9.59 29.49 26.83
C ASN A 173 11.11 29.31 27.01
N CYS A 174 11.58 28.06 26.93
CA CYS A 174 13.00 27.72 26.92
C CYS A 174 13.50 27.43 25.50
N SER A 175 14.80 27.58 25.26
CA SER A 175 15.42 27.14 23.99
C SER A 175 15.23 25.63 23.77
N VAL A 176 15.56 24.80 24.77
CA VAL A 176 15.23 23.37 24.77
C VAL A 176 14.52 23.01 26.06
N GLY A 177 13.36 22.36 26.01
CA GLY A 177 12.62 22.00 27.21
C GLY A 177 13.31 20.89 28.01
N ILE A 178 13.45 19.71 27.43
CA ILE A 178 14.17 18.56 28.02
C ILE A 178 15.21 18.05 27.03
N TYR A 179 16.47 18.00 27.46
CA TYR A 179 17.64 17.78 26.61
C TYR A 179 18.55 16.64 27.08
N PRO A 180 18.19 15.36 26.78
CA PRO A 180 19.10 14.23 26.95
C PRO A 180 20.21 14.25 25.91
N THR A 181 21.45 14.44 26.36
CA THR A 181 22.58 14.68 25.46
C THR A 181 23.88 14.04 25.98
N TRP A 182 24.86 13.84 25.10
CA TRP A 182 26.14 13.17 25.40
C TRP A 182 25.99 11.88 26.21
N TYR A 183 25.51 10.81 25.55
CA TYR A 183 25.36 9.47 26.15
C TYR A 183 24.35 9.38 27.30
N SER A 184 23.28 10.17 27.25
CA SER A 184 22.21 10.17 28.25
C SER A 184 21.04 9.30 27.80
N GLY A 185 21.28 7.99 27.69
CA GLY A 185 20.25 6.99 27.41
C GLY A 185 19.55 6.48 28.67
N GLY A 186 18.41 5.79 28.50
CA GLY A 186 17.71 5.13 29.60
C GLY A 186 16.84 6.02 30.49
N ASN A 187 16.65 7.29 30.14
CA ASN A 187 15.78 8.21 30.89
C ASN A 187 14.31 7.89 30.69
N LYS A 188 13.50 8.14 31.73
CA LYS A 188 12.04 8.17 31.64
C LYS A 188 11.55 9.59 31.71
N ILE A 189 10.95 10.06 30.62
CA ILE A 189 10.43 11.42 30.49
C ILE A 189 8.92 11.31 30.32
N TYR A 190 8.16 11.62 31.37
CA TYR A 190 6.73 11.36 31.35
C TYR A 190 5.85 12.35 32.11
N ASN A 191 4.61 12.49 31.66
CA ASN A 191 3.62 13.41 32.23
C ASN A 191 4.10 14.89 32.29
N ASN A 192 5.11 15.28 31.52
CA ASN A 192 5.60 16.65 31.50
C ASN A 192 4.75 17.51 30.55
N THR A 193 4.65 18.81 30.85
CA THR A 193 3.97 19.81 30.02
C THR A 193 5.00 20.82 29.50
N LEU A 194 5.18 20.88 28.18
CA LEU A 194 6.17 21.73 27.52
C LEU A 194 5.46 22.71 26.58
N ILE A 195 5.59 24.01 26.86
CA ILE A 195 4.82 25.07 26.20
C ILE A 195 5.76 26.13 25.61
N SER A 196 5.58 26.47 24.34
CA SER A 196 6.25 27.61 23.70
C SER A 196 7.77 27.59 23.78
N ASN A 197 8.38 26.41 23.81
CA ASN A 197 9.83 26.25 23.69
C ASN A 197 10.23 26.24 22.20
N ASP A 198 11.47 26.58 21.86
CA ASP A 198 11.94 26.37 20.49
C ASP A 198 11.98 24.85 20.20
N GLN A 199 12.52 24.08 21.15
CA GLN A 199 12.53 22.62 21.10
C GLN A 199 11.89 22.06 22.37
N GLY A 200 10.92 21.15 22.24
CA GLY A 200 10.28 20.51 23.40
C GLY A 200 11.20 19.48 24.05
N ILE A 201 11.22 18.26 23.50
CA ILE A 201 12.08 17.16 23.99
C ILE A 201 13.08 16.79 22.90
N TYR A 202 14.38 16.81 23.20
CA TYR A 202 15.42 16.60 22.20
C TYR A 202 16.54 15.64 22.67
N PRO A 203 16.32 14.31 22.65
CA PRO A 203 17.41 13.35 22.70
C PRO A 203 18.36 13.52 21.50
N THR A 204 19.66 13.52 21.77
CA THR A 204 20.71 13.62 20.74
C THR A 204 22.06 13.09 21.26
N TRP A 205 23.08 13.05 20.41
CA TRP A 205 24.47 12.70 20.76
C TRP A 205 24.56 11.38 21.55
N TYR A 206 24.16 10.27 20.91
CA TYR A 206 24.23 8.91 21.46
C TYR A 206 23.34 8.65 22.68
N SER A 207 22.31 9.47 22.86
CA SER A 207 21.34 9.34 23.94
C SER A 207 20.14 8.49 23.50
N GLY A 208 20.38 7.28 23.00
CA GLY A 208 19.32 6.34 22.60
C GLY A 208 18.67 5.63 23.79
N GLY A 209 17.56 4.91 23.57
CA GLY A 209 16.93 4.09 24.60
C GLY A 209 16.12 4.87 25.66
N ASN A 210 15.74 6.12 25.39
CA ASN A 210 14.87 6.89 26.29
C ASN A 210 13.40 6.49 26.12
N GLN A 211 12.64 6.54 27.21
CA GLN A 211 11.20 6.34 27.25
C GLN A 211 10.49 7.68 27.42
N ILE A 212 9.87 8.18 26.36
CA ILE A 212 9.20 9.48 26.30
C ILE A 212 7.69 9.23 26.19
N TYR A 213 6.95 9.37 27.28
CA TYR A 213 5.54 8.99 27.28
C TYR A 213 4.58 9.88 28.07
N ASN A 214 3.32 9.96 27.64
CA ASN A 214 2.27 10.77 28.28
C ASN A 214 2.62 12.27 28.45
N ASN A 215 3.54 12.82 27.65
CA ASN A 215 3.88 14.24 27.73
C ASN A 215 2.92 15.07 26.87
N THR A 216 2.73 16.32 27.26
CA THR A 216 1.93 17.32 26.53
C THR A 216 2.85 18.41 25.99
N LEU A 217 2.95 18.52 24.67
CA LEU A 217 3.83 19.46 23.98
C LEU A 217 3.00 20.40 23.10
N ILE A 218 2.89 21.67 23.51
CA ILE A 218 1.98 22.65 22.91
C ILE A 218 2.74 23.91 22.45
N SER A 219 2.50 24.33 21.21
CA SER A 219 2.97 25.64 20.71
C SER A 219 4.48 25.84 20.73
N ASN A 220 5.26 24.76 20.70
CA ASN A 220 6.70 24.80 20.51
C ASN A 220 7.02 24.96 19.00
N ASP A 221 8.22 25.41 18.62
CA ASP A 221 8.61 25.33 17.19
C ASP A 221 8.69 23.85 16.78
N GLN A 222 9.43 23.05 17.55
CA GLN A 222 9.54 21.60 17.38
C GLN A 222 9.10 20.87 18.65
N GLY A 223 8.14 19.95 18.56
CA GLY A 223 7.64 19.17 19.69
C GLY A 223 8.67 18.18 20.23
N ILE A 224 8.75 16.99 19.61
CA ILE A 224 9.75 15.97 19.96
C ILE A 224 10.75 15.84 18.80
N ILE A 225 12.04 15.93 19.10
CA ILE A 225 13.12 15.77 18.13
C ILE A 225 14.00 14.59 18.52
N VAL A 226 14.27 13.69 17.59
CA VAL A 226 15.30 12.65 17.74
C VAL A 226 16.47 13.01 16.83
N GLY A 227 17.59 13.41 17.44
CA GLY A 227 18.85 13.64 16.75
C GLY A 227 19.61 12.34 16.50
N ASN A 228 20.95 12.41 16.47
CA ASN A 228 21.83 11.23 16.36
C ASN A 228 21.77 10.38 17.65
N SER A 229 20.63 9.74 17.89
CA SER A 229 20.25 9.06 19.12
C SER A 229 19.11 8.08 18.84
N GLY A 230 19.28 7.14 17.91
CA GLY A 230 18.24 6.17 17.57
C GLY A 230 17.80 5.26 18.73
N GLY A 231 16.69 4.54 18.55
CA GLY A 231 16.23 3.53 19.52
C GLY A 231 15.40 4.06 20.70
N ASN A 232 14.69 5.19 20.57
CA ASN A 232 13.80 5.71 21.62
C ASN A 232 12.37 5.16 21.51
N SER A 233 11.65 5.15 22.64
CA SER A 233 10.23 4.84 22.70
C SER A 233 9.43 6.12 22.96
N ILE A 234 8.61 6.54 22.00
CA ILE A 234 7.77 7.74 22.03
C ILE A 234 6.31 7.28 22.06
N LEU A 235 5.68 7.31 23.23
CA LEU A 235 4.41 6.64 23.50
C LEU A 235 3.34 7.58 24.10
N ASN A 236 2.10 7.56 23.62
CA ASN A 236 0.97 8.26 24.27
C ASN A 236 1.17 9.78 24.50
N ASN A 237 2.01 10.45 23.72
CA ASN A 237 2.21 11.90 23.88
C ASN A 237 1.11 12.68 23.14
N THR A 238 0.75 13.84 23.68
CA THR A 238 -0.16 14.81 23.05
C THR A 238 0.66 15.98 22.51
N ILE A 239 0.74 16.12 21.20
CA ILE A 239 1.63 17.04 20.51
C ILE A 239 0.81 17.92 19.57
N SER A 240 0.67 19.21 19.90
CA SER A 240 -0.21 20.09 19.14
C SER A 240 0.25 21.53 19.00
N LYS A 241 -0.20 22.19 17.93
CA LYS A 241 0.07 23.62 17.64
C LYS A 241 1.55 23.95 17.47
N ASN A 242 2.39 22.96 17.17
CA ASN A 242 3.81 23.17 16.90
C ASN A 242 4.04 23.41 15.39
N ASN A 243 5.19 23.96 14.99
CA ASN A 243 5.53 23.96 13.57
C ASN A 243 5.81 22.53 13.08
N ILE A 244 6.54 21.75 13.88
CA ILE A 244 6.74 20.31 13.64
C ILE A 244 6.36 19.53 14.91
N GLY A 245 5.47 18.54 14.79
CA GLY A 245 5.08 17.70 15.91
C GLY A 245 6.21 16.77 16.37
N ILE A 246 6.57 15.81 15.52
CA ILE A 246 7.71 14.90 15.75
C ILE A 246 8.71 15.03 14.59
N LEU A 247 9.99 15.22 14.92
CA LEU A 247 11.10 15.27 13.97
C LEU A 247 12.09 14.15 14.27
N VAL A 248 12.40 13.29 13.30
CA VAL A 248 13.50 12.32 13.39
C VAL A 248 14.55 12.68 12.34
N ARG A 249 15.77 12.98 12.79
CA ARG A 249 16.80 13.59 11.94
C ARG A 249 18.23 13.17 12.31
N GLY A 250 18.82 12.33 11.47
CA GLY A 250 20.20 11.85 11.61
C GLY A 250 21.15 12.46 10.58
N TYR A 251 22.31 12.94 11.03
CA TYR A 251 23.37 13.51 10.18
C TYR A 251 24.72 12.80 10.29
N THR A 252 24.86 11.87 11.25
CA THR A 252 26.08 11.06 11.41
C THR A 252 25.79 9.59 11.10
N ILE A 253 26.85 8.79 11.03
CA ILE A 253 26.79 7.34 10.81
C ILE A 253 25.99 6.56 11.86
N ASP A 254 25.72 7.18 13.01
CA ASP A 254 25.04 6.54 14.14
C ASP A 254 23.52 6.56 13.99
N GLY A 255 23.02 7.40 13.07
CA GLY A 255 21.62 7.51 12.72
C GLY A 255 20.72 8.05 13.83
N ALA A 256 19.54 8.50 13.42
CA ALA A 256 18.41 8.84 14.29
C ALA A 256 17.33 7.74 14.26
N GLY A 257 17.58 6.63 13.57
CA GLY A 257 16.59 5.60 13.23
C GLY A 257 16.12 4.70 14.38
N ASN A 258 15.36 3.66 14.03
CA ASN A 258 14.95 2.57 14.94
C ASN A 258 14.13 3.01 16.16
N ASN A 259 13.37 4.11 16.09
CA ASN A 259 12.48 4.52 17.18
C ASN A 259 11.11 3.84 17.08
N SER A 260 10.43 3.71 18.23
CA SER A 260 9.03 3.29 18.33
C SER A 260 8.15 4.50 18.62
N ILE A 261 7.39 4.96 17.64
CA ILE A 261 6.45 6.09 17.73
C ILE A 261 5.04 5.50 17.78
N LEU A 262 4.50 5.37 18.99
CA LEU A 262 3.28 4.59 19.25
C LEU A 262 2.20 5.39 19.98
N ASN A 263 0.93 5.23 19.60
CA ASN A 263 -0.22 5.77 20.33
C ASN A 263 -0.20 7.30 20.58
N ASN A 264 0.54 8.08 19.80
CA ASN A 264 0.63 9.52 20.00
C ASN A 264 -0.56 10.24 19.33
N MET A 265 -1.02 11.33 19.94
CA MET A 265 -1.98 12.26 19.36
C MET A 265 -1.20 13.48 18.82
N ILE A 266 -1.12 13.59 17.50
CA ILE A 266 -0.32 14.59 16.78
C ILE A 266 -1.28 15.45 15.94
N SER A 267 -1.64 16.63 16.45
CA SER A 267 -2.70 17.42 15.84
C SER A 267 -2.44 18.91 15.75
N ASN A 268 -3.03 19.57 14.76
CA ASN A 268 -2.97 21.03 14.61
C ASN A 268 -1.53 21.59 14.52
N ASN A 269 -0.56 20.80 14.05
CA ASN A 269 0.79 21.28 13.77
C ASN A 269 0.88 21.75 12.30
N ASP A 270 1.94 22.44 11.90
CA ASP A 270 2.17 22.67 10.48
C ASP A 270 2.52 21.34 9.77
N ILE A 271 3.46 20.57 10.35
CA ILE A 271 3.78 19.20 9.95
C ILE A 271 3.58 18.28 11.17
N GLY A 272 2.85 17.17 10.99
CA GLY A 272 2.66 16.18 12.06
C GLY A 272 3.96 15.46 12.42
N THR A 273 4.45 14.63 11.51
CA THR A 273 5.71 13.88 11.66
C THR A 273 6.64 14.13 10.47
N LEU A 274 7.89 14.53 10.72
CA LEU A 274 8.93 14.71 9.72
C LEU A 274 10.06 13.68 9.91
N LEU A 275 10.34 12.92 8.86
CA LEU A 275 11.50 12.03 8.77
C LEU A 275 12.51 12.63 7.77
N GLU A 276 13.70 12.99 8.24
CA GLU A 276 14.76 13.60 7.43
C GLU A 276 16.11 12.95 7.75
N GLY A 277 17.06 12.96 6.81
CA GLY A 277 18.39 12.41 7.06
C GLY A 277 18.34 10.91 7.34
N ASP A 278 19.34 10.41 8.04
CA ASP A 278 19.41 9.01 8.48
C ASP A 278 18.39 8.73 9.60
N SER A 279 17.15 8.53 9.17
CA SER A 279 15.98 8.26 10.01
C SER A 279 15.35 6.93 9.63
N SER A 280 16.17 5.93 9.29
CA SER A 280 15.66 4.65 8.79
C SER A 280 15.18 3.72 9.92
N GLY A 281 14.28 2.78 9.62
CA GLY A 281 13.90 1.72 10.57
C GLY A 281 12.93 2.09 11.69
N ASN A 282 12.26 3.25 11.64
CA ASN A 282 11.27 3.60 12.67
C ASN A 282 9.98 2.77 12.52
N LEU A 283 9.34 2.50 13.66
CA LEU A 283 8.00 1.94 13.76
C LEU A 283 7.03 3.06 14.14
N VAL A 284 6.09 3.38 13.26
CA VAL A 284 5.04 4.38 13.47
C VAL A 284 3.70 3.65 13.46
N ALA A 285 3.13 3.40 14.64
CA ALA A 285 1.86 2.65 14.72
C ALA A 285 0.91 3.16 15.80
N ASN A 286 -0.39 2.96 15.60
CA ASN A 286 -1.44 3.35 16.55
C ASN A 286 -1.53 4.87 16.80
N ASN A 287 -0.88 5.71 16.00
CA ASN A 287 -0.92 7.16 16.19
C ASN A 287 -2.18 7.75 15.55
N ARG A 288 -2.64 8.86 16.12
CA ARG A 288 -3.68 9.71 15.54
C ARG A 288 -3.03 11.01 15.07
N VAL A 289 -2.93 11.18 13.75
CA VAL A 289 -2.26 12.31 13.10
C VAL A 289 -3.30 13.08 12.30
N GLU A 290 -3.76 14.21 12.81
CA GLU A 290 -4.94 14.90 12.25
C GLU A 290 -4.85 16.42 12.27
N LEU A 291 -5.54 17.06 11.32
CA LEU A 291 -5.68 18.52 11.25
C LEU A 291 -4.33 19.27 11.19
N ASN A 292 -3.26 18.61 10.72
CA ASN A 292 -1.98 19.26 10.47
C ASN A 292 -2.07 20.04 9.14
N LYS A 293 -1.53 21.26 9.14
CA LYS A 293 -1.83 22.27 8.12
C LYS A 293 -1.21 21.96 6.75
N GLN A 294 0.03 21.50 6.72
CA GLN A 294 0.76 21.17 5.49
C GLN A 294 0.70 19.67 5.22
N TYR A 295 1.22 18.86 6.14
CA TYR A 295 1.36 17.41 5.97
C TYR A 295 1.11 16.67 7.28
N GLY A 296 0.42 15.53 7.21
CA GLY A 296 0.38 14.56 8.31
C GLY A 296 1.76 13.95 8.55
N VAL A 297 2.36 13.37 7.50
CA VAL A 297 3.74 12.88 7.49
C VAL A 297 4.49 13.48 6.31
N TYR A 298 5.70 13.98 6.56
CA TYR A 298 6.63 14.39 5.53
C TYR A 298 7.89 13.52 5.62
N ILE A 299 8.21 12.79 4.54
CA ILE A 299 9.49 12.11 4.36
C ILE A 299 10.35 12.97 3.43
N LYS A 300 11.43 13.53 3.97
CA LYS A 300 12.36 14.38 3.24
C LYS A 300 13.65 13.62 2.95
N GLN A 301 13.95 13.41 1.68
CA GLN A 301 15.23 12.86 1.27
C GLN A 301 16.31 13.94 1.25
N VAL A 302 17.46 13.63 1.85
CA VAL A 302 18.65 14.47 1.81
C VAL A 302 19.81 13.64 1.27
N ASN A 303 20.71 14.28 0.52
CA ASN A 303 21.91 13.61 0.01
C ASN A 303 22.83 13.32 1.20
N ASN A 304 22.91 12.05 1.63
CA ASN A 304 23.90 11.63 2.61
C ASN A 304 24.61 10.35 2.11
N GLU A 305 25.90 10.25 2.38
CA GLU A 305 26.75 9.15 1.88
C GLU A 305 26.56 7.83 2.65
N ALA A 306 25.83 7.86 3.77
CA ALA A 306 25.56 6.68 4.59
C ALA A 306 24.42 5.81 4.00
N PRO A 307 24.56 4.47 4.00
CA PRO A 307 23.51 3.57 3.53
C PRO A 307 22.35 3.51 4.54
N TYR A 308 21.16 3.94 4.12
CA TYR A 308 19.91 3.72 4.84
C TYR A 308 19.59 2.21 4.84
N ASP A 309 19.75 1.53 5.97
CA ASP A 309 19.59 0.07 6.06
C ASP A 309 18.22 -0.38 6.64
N GLY A 310 17.41 0.55 7.14
CA GLY A 310 16.09 0.30 7.71
C GLY A 310 14.90 0.75 6.83
N THR A 311 13.72 0.16 7.07
CA THR A 311 12.44 0.63 6.49
C THR A 311 11.59 1.26 7.58
N ASN A 312 11.10 2.47 7.35
CA ASN A 312 10.10 3.13 8.19
C ASN A 312 8.73 2.47 7.96
N ARG A 313 8.18 1.84 9.00
CA ARG A 313 6.94 1.06 8.92
C ARG A 313 5.79 1.84 9.55
N PHE A 314 4.74 2.07 8.77
CA PHE A 314 3.52 2.75 9.18
C PHE A 314 2.35 1.77 9.12
N TYR A 315 1.74 1.45 10.24
CA TYR A 315 0.49 0.68 10.24
C TYR A 315 -0.37 1.02 11.45
N ASN A 316 -1.67 0.77 11.33
CA ASN A 316 -2.67 1.03 12.35
C ASN A 316 -2.71 2.49 12.84
N ASN A 317 -2.38 3.47 11.99
CA ASN A 317 -2.51 4.88 12.32
C ASN A 317 -3.82 5.47 11.75
N ILE A 318 -4.33 6.54 12.36
CA ILE A 318 -5.33 7.42 11.75
C ILE A 318 -4.60 8.61 11.16
N PHE A 319 -4.68 8.77 9.84
CA PHE A 319 -4.25 9.96 9.13
C PHE A 319 -5.49 10.73 8.67
N ASN A 320 -5.69 11.94 9.20
CA ASN A 320 -6.84 12.78 8.87
C ASN A 320 -6.42 14.23 8.62
N ASN A 321 -5.74 14.46 7.51
CA ASN A 321 -5.17 15.75 7.11
C ASN A 321 -5.47 15.99 5.63
N THR A 322 -5.42 17.25 5.19
CA THR A 322 -5.60 17.59 3.76
C THR A 322 -4.56 16.87 2.88
N VAL A 323 -3.33 16.71 3.39
CA VAL A 323 -2.31 15.84 2.79
C VAL A 323 -1.79 14.91 3.88
N ASN A 324 -2.15 13.62 3.80
CA ASN A 324 -1.80 12.64 4.83
C ASN A 324 -0.31 12.28 4.83
N ILE A 325 0.24 11.98 3.66
CA ILE A 325 1.68 11.68 3.50
C ILE A 325 2.21 12.40 2.27
N PHE A 326 3.39 12.99 2.43
CA PHE A 326 4.20 13.50 1.33
C PHE A 326 5.60 12.87 1.39
N ASN A 327 5.97 12.14 0.34
CA ASN A 327 7.28 11.49 0.21
C ASN A 327 8.08 12.19 -0.89
N ASP A 328 9.06 12.99 -0.49
CA ASP A 328 9.93 13.72 -1.41
C ASP A 328 11.00 12.76 -1.94
N THR A 329 10.64 12.06 -3.01
CA THR A 329 11.49 11.10 -3.71
C THR A 329 12.54 11.75 -4.62
N GLY A 330 12.75 13.08 -4.52
CA GLY A 330 13.67 13.83 -5.38
C GLY A 330 13.22 13.94 -6.84
N ASN A 331 11.95 13.63 -7.14
CA ASN A 331 11.40 13.56 -8.50
C ASN A 331 10.20 14.51 -8.73
N TYR A 332 10.09 15.59 -7.95
CA TYR A 332 9.06 16.62 -8.16
C TYR A 332 9.49 17.63 -9.22
N THR A 333 8.77 17.70 -10.34
CA THR A 333 8.92 18.71 -11.41
C THR A 333 7.81 19.77 -11.40
N GLY A 334 7.20 20.04 -10.24
CA GLY A 334 6.22 21.12 -10.05
C GLY A 334 6.84 22.32 -9.33
N ASN A 335 7.29 23.33 -10.09
CA ASN A 335 7.82 24.64 -9.68
C ASN A 335 7.74 25.05 -8.19
N TYR A 336 8.85 24.91 -7.45
CA TYR A 336 9.72 26.03 -7.06
C TYR A 336 11.09 25.48 -6.65
N PHE A 337 12.14 25.94 -7.35
CA PHE A 337 13.55 25.54 -7.28
C PHE A 337 13.92 24.20 -7.92
N ILE A 338 14.60 24.32 -9.06
CA ILE A 338 15.15 23.27 -9.89
C ILE A 338 16.11 22.40 -9.05
N SER A 339 15.72 21.17 -8.70
CA SER A 339 16.68 20.15 -8.27
C SER A 339 17.02 19.23 -9.44
N LYS A 340 18.30 19.25 -9.81
CA LYS A 340 18.94 18.30 -10.72
C LYS A 340 18.76 16.88 -10.16
N ALA A 341 18.44 15.90 -11.01
CA ALA A 341 18.38 14.49 -10.62
C ALA A 341 19.67 14.10 -9.88
N THR A 342 19.56 13.82 -8.58
CA THR A 342 20.68 13.36 -7.78
C THR A 342 20.88 11.88 -8.04
N ASN A 343 22.10 11.49 -8.39
CA ASN A 343 22.49 10.09 -8.43
C ASN A 343 22.32 9.52 -7.00
N ILE A 344 21.29 8.71 -6.79
CA ILE A 344 20.99 8.07 -5.50
C ILE A 344 21.91 6.85 -5.37
N SER A 345 23.21 7.09 -5.15
CA SER A 345 24.18 6.06 -4.76
C SER A 345 24.21 5.86 -3.23
N GLY A 346 23.81 6.86 -2.44
CA GLY A 346 23.42 6.69 -1.04
C GLY A 346 21.95 6.27 -1.00
N GLY A 347 21.55 5.34 -0.13
CA GLY A 347 20.23 4.67 -0.18
C GLY A 347 19.00 5.59 -0.06
N LYS A 348 17.82 5.00 0.12
CA LYS A 348 16.55 5.74 0.26
C LYS A 348 15.96 5.53 1.65
N ASN A 349 15.31 6.57 2.21
CA ASN A 349 14.41 6.40 3.35
C ASN A 349 13.19 5.58 2.90
N ASN A 350 13.30 4.26 3.00
CA ASN A 350 12.26 3.33 2.57
C ASN A 350 11.05 3.39 3.50
N VAL A 351 9.86 3.26 2.91
CA VAL A 351 8.57 3.32 3.60
C VAL A 351 7.78 2.05 3.31
N SER A 352 7.07 1.56 4.33
CA SER A 352 6.07 0.51 4.20
C SER A 352 4.81 0.98 4.91
N LEU A 353 3.66 0.95 4.22
CA LEU A 353 2.39 1.51 4.70
C LEU A 353 1.43 0.47 5.27
N ASN A 354 1.86 -0.78 5.45
CA ASN A 354 1.03 -1.80 6.07
C ASN A 354 1.89 -2.91 6.70
N THR A 355 1.29 -3.64 7.63
CA THR A 355 1.81 -4.91 8.15
C THR A 355 1.07 -6.10 7.54
N SER A 356 1.42 -7.33 7.91
CA SER A 356 0.65 -8.52 7.53
C SER A 356 -0.70 -8.54 8.25
N LYS A 357 -1.76 -8.93 7.53
CA LYS A 357 -3.11 -9.06 8.13
C LYS A 357 -3.07 -9.99 9.34
N THR A 358 -3.33 -9.44 10.52
CA THR A 358 -3.22 -10.16 11.80
C THR A 358 -4.46 -9.89 12.63
N SER A 359 -5.00 -10.91 13.31
CA SER A 359 -6.15 -10.74 14.22
C SER A 359 -5.79 -9.78 15.36
N GLY A 360 -6.65 -8.82 15.64
CA GLY A 360 -6.47 -7.81 16.68
C GLY A 360 -7.28 -6.55 16.40
N THR A 361 -7.78 -5.91 17.46
CA THR A 361 -8.55 -4.67 17.33
C THR A 361 -7.68 -3.56 16.75
N ASN A 362 -8.09 -3.03 15.59
CA ASN A 362 -7.40 -1.93 14.93
C ASN A 362 -7.89 -0.57 15.45
N ILE A 363 -7.18 0.50 15.09
CA ILE A 363 -7.43 1.87 15.58
C ILE A 363 -8.78 2.43 15.10
N ALA A 364 -9.35 1.86 14.04
CA ALA A 364 -10.67 2.20 13.53
C ALA A 364 -11.79 1.33 14.16
N GLY A 365 -11.46 0.40 15.06
CA GLY A 365 -12.39 -0.49 15.76
C GLY A 365 -12.66 -1.83 15.06
N GLY A 366 -12.03 -2.11 13.92
CA GLY A 366 -12.13 -3.38 13.20
C GLY A 366 -11.35 -4.52 13.86
N SER A 367 -11.59 -5.77 13.45
CA SER A 367 -11.06 -6.97 14.11
C SER A 367 -9.67 -7.43 13.63
N TYR A 368 -9.12 -6.75 12.63
CA TYR A 368 -7.81 -7.10 12.06
C TYR A 368 -6.90 -5.87 11.94
N LEU A 369 -5.64 -6.06 12.30
CA LEU A 369 -4.54 -5.17 11.95
C LEU A 369 -4.15 -5.37 10.48
N GLY A 370 -3.71 -4.31 9.83
CA GLY A 370 -3.26 -4.31 8.44
C GLY A 370 -2.50 -3.05 8.10
N GLY A 371 -3.14 -2.14 7.37
CA GLY A 371 -2.64 -0.85 6.94
C GLY A 371 -3.01 0.28 7.89
N ASN A 372 -3.24 1.46 7.33
CA ASN A 372 -3.63 2.67 8.04
C ASN A 372 -5.03 3.13 7.65
N PHE A 373 -5.61 3.99 8.47
CA PHE A 373 -6.88 4.64 8.21
C PHE A 373 -6.65 6.02 7.56
N TRP A 374 -7.04 6.17 6.30
CA TRP A 374 -6.81 7.32 5.43
C TRP A 374 -8.06 8.20 5.30
N ALA A 375 -8.19 9.19 6.17
CA ALA A 375 -9.30 10.14 6.20
C ALA A 375 -8.90 11.52 5.65
N ASN A 376 -9.92 12.29 5.27
CA ASN A 376 -9.83 13.72 5.03
C ASN A 376 -10.74 14.46 6.02
N PRO A 377 -10.39 15.70 6.44
CA PRO A 377 -11.21 16.46 7.37
C PRO A 377 -12.63 16.74 6.88
N ASP A 378 -12.86 16.72 5.56
CA ASP A 378 -14.16 16.93 4.91
C ASP A 378 -15.00 15.64 4.78
N GLY A 379 -14.49 14.49 5.24
CA GLY A 379 -15.18 13.21 5.16
C GLY A 379 -14.97 12.43 3.87
N THR A 380 -14.15 12.94 2.93
CA THR A 380 -13.96 12.33 1.60
C THR A 380 -12.76 11.39 1.51
N GLY A 381 -12.06 11.13 2.63
CA GLY A 381 -10.86 10.31 2.63
C GLY A 381 -11.13 8.88 2.19
N PHE A 382 -10.12 8.23 1.64
CA PHE A 382 -10.23 6.87 1.12
C PHE A 382 -10.90 5.92 2.10
N SER A 383 -10.42 5.85 3.35
CA SER A 383 -10.95 4.96 4.37
C SER A 383 -12.34 5.31 4.90
N GLN A 384 -12.82 6.52 4.60
CA GLN A 384 -14.19 6.97 4.90
C GLN A 384 -15.18 6.58 3.80
N THR A 385 -14.69 6.28 2.59
CA THR A 385 -15.49 5.98 1.40
C THR A 385 -15.28 4.57 0.83
N CYS A 386 -14.20 3.89 1.24
CA CYS A 386 -13.85 2.56 0.77
C CYS A 386 -14.78 1.50 1.35
N ASN A 387 -15.15 0.52 0.52
CA ASN A 387 -15.98 -0.59 0.95
C ASN A 387 -15.19 -1.60 1.78
N ASP A 388 -15.90 -2.22 2.73
CA ASP A 388 -15.48 -3.42 3.47
C ASP A 388 -16.66 -4.40 3.47
N TRP A 389 -16.76 -5.16 2.39
CA TRP A 389 -17.86 -6.09 2.15
C TRP A 389 -17.77 -7.32 3.06
N ASN A 390 -16.57 -7.77 3.39
CA ASN A 390 -16.37 -8.93 4.25
C ASN A 390 -16.43 -8.58 5.75
N LYS A 391 -16.55 -7.29 6.10
CA LYS A 391 -16.68 -6.73 7.45
C LYS A 391 -15.50 -7.06 8.35
N ASP A 392 -14.31 -7.19 7.78
CA ASP A 392 -13.10 -7.48 8.53
C ASP A 392 -12.41 -6.20 9.03
N GLY A 393 -12.91 -5.01 8.66
CA GLY A 393 -12.36 -3.71 9.04
C GLY A 393 -11.18 -3.26 8.18
N ILE A 394 -10.92 -3.95 7.06
CA ILE A 394 -9.92 -3.62 6.03
C ILE A 394 -10.67 -3.35 4.72
N GLY A 395 -10.26 -2.32 4.00
CA GLY A 395 -10.84 -1.96 2.71
C GLY A 395 -10.56 -3.00 1.64
N ASP A 396 -11.58 -3.30 0.83
CA ASP A 396 -11.47 -4.22 -0.32
C ASP A 396 -10.70 -3.63 -1.51
N SER A 397 -10.24 -2.38 -1.39
CA SER A 397 -9.35 -1.72 -2.34
C SER A 397 -8.06 -1.32 -1.65
N ILE A 398 -6.94 -1.42 -2.36
CA ILE A 398 -5.67 -0.84 -1.91
C ILE A 398 -5.74 0.70 -1.96
N TYR A 399 -4.95 1.36 -1.13
CA TYR A 399 -4.78 2.81 -1.17
C TYR A 399 -3.39 3.17 -1.70
N THR A 400 -3.36 3.85 -2.84
CA THR A 400 -2.12 4.29 -3.51
C THR A 400 -1.83 5.74 -3.13
N VAL A 401 -0.83 5.98 -2.27
CA VAL A 401 -0.32 7.33 -1.96
C VAL A 401 0.52 7.87 -3.11
N SER A 402 1.36 7.00 -3.68
CA SER A 402 2.20 7.26 -4.85
C SER A 402 2.45 5.97 -5.63
N ALA A 403 3.12 6.05 -6.79
CA ALA A 403 3.50 4.85 -7.56
C ALA A 403 4.41 3.87 -6.78
N TYR A 404 5.02 4.30 -5.68
CA TYR A 404 5.93 3.49 -4.87
C TYR A 404 5.45 3.29 -3.42
N ASP A 405 4.51 4.10 -2.95
CA ASP A 405 3.98 4.07 -1.59
C ASP A 405 2.52 3.62 -1.63
N ILE A 406 2.31 2.32 -1.42
CA ILE A 406 0.99 1.68 -1.48
C ILE A 406 0.69 1.06 -0.11
N ASP A 407 -0.50 1.35 0.41
CA ASP A 407 -1.10 0.62 1.51
C ASP A 407 -1.99 -0.50 0.93
N TYR A 408 -1.53 -1.74 1.10
CA TYR A 408 -2.24 -2.92 0.58
C TYR A 408 -3.41 -3.37 1.46
N LEU A 409 -3.51 -2.89 2.70
CA LEU A 409 -4.51 -3.32 3.67
C LEU A 409 -5.13 -2.12 4.41
N PRO A 410 -5.60 -1.08 3.70
CA PRO A 410 -6.05 0.16 4.34
C PRO A 410 -7.21 -0.14 5.29
N LEU A 411 -7.21 0.45 6.48
CA LEU A 411 -8.29 0.26 7.45
C LEU A 411 -9.51 1.06 7.05
N VAL A 412 -10.70 0.62 7.41
CA VAL A 412 -11.94 1.39 7.22
C VAL A 412 -12.81 1.40 8.48
N SER A 413 -13.69 2.38 8.58
CA SER A 413 -14.58 2.58 9.72
C SER A 413 -16.01 2.62 9.18
N MET A 414 -16.69 1.48 9.12
CA MET A 414 -18.13 1.49 8.90
C MET A 414 -18.84 1.21 10.23
N PRO A 415 -19.56 2.19 10.80
CA PRO A 415 -20.56 1.92 11.82
C PRO A 415 -21.61 0.94 11.25
N GLY A 416 -21.98 -0.08 12.02
CA GLY A 416 -22.96 -1.10 11.59
C GLY A 416 -24.31 -0.53 11.10
N ASP A 417 -24.66 0.68 11.53
CA ASP A 417 -25.93 1.37 11.18
C ASP A 417 -25.84 2.24 9.91
N GLN A 418 -24.65 2.43 9.34
CA GLN A 418 -24.44 3.12 8.05
C GLN A 418 -24.00 2.18 6.92
N GLN A 419 -23.98 0.87 7.17
CA GLN A 419 -23.83 -0.08 6.07
C GLN A 419 -25.00 0.08 5.08
N PRO A 420 -24.73 0.02 3.76
CA PRO A 420 -25.79 -0.02 2.76
C PRO A 420 -26.80 -1.10 3.14
N VAL A 421 -28.06 -0.73 3.31
CA VAL A 421 -29.13 -1.72 3.48
C VAL A 421 -29.22 -2.46 2.15
N PHE A 422 -28.71 -3.69 2.11
CA PHE A 422 -28.71 -4.49 0.89
C PHE A 422 -30.13 -4.60 0.32
N PRO A 423 -30.26 -4.57 -1.00
CA PRO A 423 -31.55 -4.71 -1.60
C PRO A 423 -31.98 -6.17 -1.45
N VAL A 424 -33.12 -6.39 -0.81
CA VAL A 424 -33.65 -7.74 -0.65
C VAL A 424 -34.52 -7.98 -1.86
N ALA A 425 -34.11 -8.87 -2.78
CA ALA A 425 -34.97 -9.28 -3.87
C ALA A 425 -36.18 -10.01 -3.31
N GLU A 426 -37.36 -9.52 -3.65
CA GLU A 426 -38.63 -10.13 -3.31
C GLU A 426 -39.60 -9.86 -4.44
N PHE A 427 -40.45 -10.83 -4.77
CA PHE A 427 -41.55 -10.59 -5.68
C PHE A 427 -42.74 -11.51 -5.40
N SER A 428 -43.89 -11.15 -5.96
CA SER A 428 -45.09 -11.98 -5.97
C SER A 428 -45.59 -12.17 -7.39
N THR A 429 -46.42 -13.19 -7.61
CA THR A 429 -47.11 -13.40 -8.89
C THR A 429 -48.62 -13.44 -8.68
N ASN A 430 -49.39 -13.08 -9.71
CA ASN A 430 -50.86 -13.17 -9.66
C ASN A 430 -51.38 -14.62 -9.75
N VAL A 431 -50.65 -15.49 -10.42
CA VAL A 431 -50.94 -16.93 -10.56
C VAL A 431 -49.64 -17.72 -10.45
N SER A 432 -49.70 -18.89 -9.80
CA SER A 432 -48.55 -19.79 -9.59
C SER A 432 -48.79 -21.20 -10.15
N ASN A 433 -49.88 -21.39 -10.88
CA ASN A 433 -50.18 -22.59 -11.65
C ASN A 433 -51.28 -22.28 -12.68
N GLY A 434 -51.31 -23.05 -13.77
CA GLY A 434 -52.30 -22.90 -14.82
C GLY A 434 -51.96 -23.73 -16.05
N TYR A 435 -52.72 -23.51 -17.12
CA TYR A 435 -52.52 -24.16 -18.42
C TYR A 435 -51.59 -23.35 -19.31
N VAL A 436 -50.69 -24.00 -20.06
CA VAL A 436 -49.88 -23.34 -21.08
C VAL A 436 -50.72 -23.01 -22.34
N PRO A 437 -50.51 -21.86 -23.01
CA PRO A 437 -49.61 -20.78 -22.61
C PRO A 437 -50.12 -20.02 -21.38
N LEU A 438 -49.26 -19.85 -20.37
CA LEU A 438 -49.63 -19.25 -19.08
C LEU A 438 -49.09 -17.82 -19.00
N SER A 439 -50.00 -16.85 -18.92
CA SER A 439 -49.64 -15.45 -18.66
C SER A 439 -49.53 -15.20 -17.16
N VAL A 440 -48.33 -14.81 -16.70
CA VAL A 440 -48.02 -14.52 -15.30
C VAL A 440 -47.63 -13.05 -15.17
N MET A 441 -48.35 -12.34 -14.31
CA MET A 441 -47.98 -11.00 -13.87
C MET A 441 -47.12 -11.11 -12.63
N PHE A 442 -45.91 -10.59 -12.71
CA PHE A 442 -44.97 -10.48 -11.60
C PHE A 442 -45.12 -9.10 -10.96
N THR A 443 -44.90 -9.03 -9.65
CA THR A 443 -44.88 -7.78 -8.89
C THR A 443 -43.64 -7.77 -8.03
N ASP A 444 -42.70 -6.88 -8.37
CA ASP A 444 -41.51 -6.64 -7.59
C ASP A 444 -41.87 -6.01 -6.23
N LEU A 445 -41.45 -6.70 -5.17
CA LEU A 445 -41.58 -6.33 -3.77
C LEU A 445 -40.21 -6.05 -3.13
N SER A 446 -39.15 -5.96 -3.93
CA SER A 446 -37.79 -5.81 -3.45
C SER A 446 -37.62 -4.58 -2.58
N LEU A 447 -36.94 -4.75 -1.45
CA LEU A 447 -36.59 -3.65 -0.54
C LEU A 447 -35.24 -3.07 -0.93
N ASN A 448 -35.03 -1.77 -0.75
CA ASN A 448 -33.75 -1.05 -0.92
C ASN A 448 -33.05 -1.18 -2.30
N ALA A 449 -33.74 -1.70 -3.32
CA ALA A 449 -33.22 -1.81 -4.69
C ALA A 449 -33.27 -0.48 -5.44
N THR A 450 -32.14 -0.03 -5.99
CA THR A 450 -32.08 1.17 -6.85
C THR A 450 -32.45 0.86 -8.29
N SER A 451 -32.26 -0.38 -8.74
CA SER A 451 -32.75 -0.91 -10.01
C SER A 451 -33.11 -2.41 -9.90
N ARG A 452 -33.87 -2.91 -10.87
CA ARG A 452 -34.41 -4.28 -10.92
C ARG A 452 -34.30 -4.80 -12.35
N VAL A 453 -33.96 -6.07 -12.49
CA VAL A 453 -33.93 -6.77 -13.79
C VAL A 453 -34.60 -8.13 -13.64
N TRP A 454 -35.50 -8.42 -14.57
CA TRP A 454 -36.18 -9.70 -14.70
C TRP A 454 -35.53 -10.51 -15.81
N ASP A 455 -35.27 -11.77 -15.51
CA ASP A 455 -34.86 -12.81 -16.46
C ASP A 455 -35.84 -13.99 -16.28
N PHE A 456 -36.86 -14.04 -17.13
CA PHE A 456 -37.98 -14.99 -17.10
C PHE A 456 -37.65 -16.32 -17.77
N GLU A 457 -36.48 -16.47 -18.38
CA GLU A 457 -36.04 -17.73 -18.97
C GLU A 457 -34.78 -18.26 -18.28
N ASN A 458 -34.20 -17.45 -17.38
CA ASN A 458 -32.92 -17.69 -16.73
C ASN A 458 -31.82 -18.02 -17.75
N ASP A 459 -31.83 -17.32 -18.88
CA ASP A 459 -30.84 -17.47 -19.96
C ASP A 459 -29.68 -16.46 -19.83
N GLY A 460 -29.76 -15.56 -18.85
CA GLY A 460 -28.79 -14.51 -18.58
C GLY A 460 -29.02 -13.23 -19.39
N ILE A 461 -30.11 -13.16 -20.16
CA ILE A 461 -30.57 -11.97 -20.89
C ILE A 461 -31.64 -11.26 -20.06
N ILE A 462 -31.64 -9.93 -20.10
CA ILE A 462 -32.62 -9.11 -19.36
C ILE A 462 -33.89 -8.98 -20.20
N ASP A 463 -35.01 -9.45 -19.68
CA ASP A 463 -36.31 -9.39 -20.34
C ASP A 463 -37.12 -8.15 -19.98
N SER A 464 -36.96 -7.66 -18.76
CA SER A 464 -37.72 -6.51 -18.29
C SER A 464 -37.04 -5.81 -17.11
N THR A 465 -37.20 -4.49 -17.03
CA THR A 465 -36.86 -3.67 -15.87
C THR A 465 -38.10 -3.10 -15.18
N ASN A 466 -39.30 -3.42 -15.69
CA ASN A 466 -40.56 -2.94 -15.15
C ASN A 466 -40.82 -3.52 -13.75
N LYS A 467 -41.46 -2.74 -12.88
CA LYS A 467 -41.83 -3.20 -11.53
C LYS A 467 -42.90 -4.29 -11.54
N THR A 468 -43.80 -4.26 -12.51
CA THR A 468 -44.91 -5.23 -12.65
C THR A 468 -45.02 -5.78 -14.07
N PRO A 469 -44.07 -6.60 -14.52
CA PRO A 469 -44.08 -7.14 -15.88
C PRO A 469 -45.05 -8.32 -16.01
N VAL A 470 -45.51 -8.56 -17.24
CA VAL A 470 -46.29 -9.73 -17.61
C VAL A 470 -45.46 -10.55 -18.59
N HIS A 471 -45.20 -11.81 -18.25
CA HIS A 471 -44.52 -12.77 -19.12
C HIS A 471 -45.46 -13.94 -19.46
N VAL A 472 -45.40 -14.43 -20.70
CA VAL A 472 -46.23 -15.55 -21.18
C VAL A 472 -45.33 -16.76 -21.35
N TYR A 473 -45.55 -17.79 -20.53
CA TYR A 473 -44.83 -19.07 -20.62
C TYR A 473 -45.49 -19.97 -21.67
N PRO A 474 -44.87 -20.20 -22.84
CA PRO A 474 -45.46 -21.01 -23.90
C PRO A 474 -45.29 -22.52 -23.66
N VAL A 475 -44.31 -22.92 -22.84
CA VAL A 475 -43.94 -24.31 -22.53
C VAL A 475 -43.49 -24.43 -21.06
N SER A 476 -43.35 -25.64 -20.52
CA SER A 476 -42.87 -25.92 -19.15
C SER A 476 -41.33 -26.00 -19.03
N GLY A 477 -40.72 -25.59 -17.91
CA GLY A 477 -39.26 -25.43 -17.74
C GLY A 477 -38.85 -24.54 -16.54
N THR A 478 -37.56 -24.19 -16.43
CA THR A 478 -36.99 -23.33 -15.36
C THR A 478 -36.97 -21.88 -15.83
N PHE A 479 -37.56 -20.94 -15.08
CA PHE A 479 -38.10 -19.74 -15.73
C PHE A 479 -38.14 -18.43 -14.93
N SER A 480 -37.49 -18.24 -13.79
CA SER A 480 -37.48 -16.88 -13.22
C SER A 480 -36.34 -16.67 -12.25
N LYS A 481 -35.50 -15.68 -12.53
CA LYS A 481 -34.63 -15.04 -11.55
C LYS A 481 -34.94 -13.55 -11.46
N LEU A 482 -35.02 -13.03 -10.24
CA LEU A 482 -35.03 -11.59 -9.98
C LEU A 482 -33.72 -11.20 -9.30
N TYR A 483 -32.96 -10.31 -9.93
CA TYR A 483 -31.76 -9.74 -9.35
C TYR A 483 -32.05 -8.33 -8.80
N PRO A 484 -31.78 -8.08 -7.50
CA PRO A 484 -31.73 -6.73 -6.97
C PRO A 484 -30.31 -6.17 -7.17
N VAL A 485 -30.15 -5.01 -7.80
CA VAL A 485 -28.82 -4.46 -8.12
C VAL A 485 -28.43 -3.35 -7.14
N VAL A 486 -27.20 -3.38 -6.60
CA VAL A 486 -26.51 -2.22 -5.98
C VAL A 486 -25.24 -1.90 -6.77
N ALA A 487 -24.84 -0.64 -6.74
CA ALA A 487 -23.76 -0.08 -7.56
C ALA A 487 -22.32 -0.47 -7.14
N SER A 488 -22.08 -1.55 -6.39
CA SER A 488 -20.71 -1.87 -6.00
C SER A 488 -20.51 -3.34 -5.66
N ASP A 489 -20.17 -4.14 -6.67
CA ASP A 489 -19.64 -5.48 -6.51
C ASP A 489 -18.32 -5.58 -7.30
N ARG A 490 -17.17 -5.65 -6.62
CA ARG A 490 -15.99 -6.33 -7.19
C ARG A 490 -16.07 -7.78 -6.69
N PRO A 491 -15.97 -8.78 -7.56
CA PRO A 491 -15.83 -10.16 -7.15
C PRO A 491 -14.44 -10.33 -6.53
N GLN A 492 -14.35 -10.94 -5.35
CA GLN A 492 -13.08 -11.44 -4.85
C GLN A 492 -12.75 -12.78 -5.52
N TYR A 493 -11.52 -12.92 -6.02
CA TYR A 493 -11.03 -14.13 -6.66
C TYR A 493 -9.93 -14.79 -5.82
N THR A 494 -9.95 -16.12 -5.73
CA THR A 494 -8.79 -16.90 -5.29
C THR A 494 -7.95 -17.24 -6.52
N LEU A 495 -6.69 -16.82 -6.54
CA LEU A 495 -5.73 -17.08 -7.60
C LEU A 495 -4.85 -18.28 -7.23
N THR A 496 -4.88 -19.34 -8.03
CA THR A 496 -4.04 -20.54 -7.82
C THR A 496 -3.03 -20.68 -8.95
N GLU A 497 -1.76 -20.38 -8.70
CA GLU A 497 -0.66 -20.50 -9.67
C GLU A 497 -0.07 -21.92 -9.70
N ALA A 498 0.25 -22.42 -10.90
CA ALA A 498 0.93 -23.69 -11.14
C ALA A 498 1.89 -23.61 -12.35
N GLN A 499 3.07 -24.22 -12.22
CA GLN A 499 4.00 -24.40 -13.34
C GLN A 499 3.57 -25.59 -14.21
N ILE A 500 3.41 -25.36 -15.52
CA ILE A 500 2.97 -26.38 -16.50
C ILE A 500 4.17 -27.13 -17.08
N THR A 501 5.14 -26.41 -17.64
CA THR A 501 6.37 -27.00 -18.20
C THR A 501 7.48 -27.02 -17.16
N LYS A 502 8.20 -28.14 -17.04
CA LYS A 502 9.23 -28.34 -16.01
C LYS A 502 10.59 -28.75 -16.58
N ASN A 503 10.68 -28.82 -17.91
CA ASN A 503 11.90 -29.21 -18.59
C ASN A 503 12.79 -27.94 -18.75
N LYS A 504 14.09 -28.10 -19.01
CA LYS A 504 15.05 -26.98 -19.00
C LYS A 504 15.20 -26.26 -20.36
N SER A 505 14.24 -26.43 -21.26
CA SER A 505 14.23 -25.76 -22.57
C SER A 505 13.48 -24.43 -22.49
N ASN A 506 13.51 -23.65 -23.58
CA ASN A 506 12.69 -22.45 -23.72
C ASN A 506 11.32 -22.80 -24.30
N GLN A 507 10.27 -22.45 -23.57
CA GLN A 507 8.90 -22.51 -24.05
C GLN A 507 8.30 -21.13 -24.26
N THR A 508 7.53 -20.97 -25.33
CA THR A 508 6.94 -19.68 -25.70
C THR A 508 5.64 -19.83 -26.50
N ASN A 509 5.00 -18.69 -26.75
CA ASN A 509 3.76 -18.51 -27.51
C ASN A 509 2.65 -19.49 -27.11
N PRO A 510 2.27 -19.54 -25.82
CA PRO A 510 1.25 -20.46 -25.34
C PRO A 510 -0.15 -20.03 -25.78
N VAL A 511 -0.98 -21.00 -26.13
CA VAL A 511 -2.42 -20.83 -26.38
C VAL A 511 -3.22 -21.94 -25.69
N ILE A 512 -4.46 -21.67 -25.30
CA ILE A 512 -5.30 -22.59 -24.53
C ILE A 512 -6.71 -22.71 -25.11
N TYR A 513 -7.21 -23.94 -25.18
CA TYR A 513 -8.61 -24.24 -25.45
C TYR A 513 -9.04 -25.48 -24.67
N GLY A 514 -10.08 -25.37 -23.84
CA GLY A 514 -10.49 -26.45 -22.97
C GLY A 514 -9.36 -26.86 -22.02
N ASP A 515 -9.01 -28.14 -22.05
CA ASP A 515 -7.93 -28.72 -21.25
C ASP A 515 -6.60 -28.85 -22.02
N LYS A 516 -6.48 -28.22 -23.20
CA LYS A 516 -5.28 -28.31 -24.04
C LYS A 516 -4.52 -27.00 -24.04
N ILE A 517 -3.25 -27.04 -23.66
CA ILE A 517 -2.30 -25.94 -23.79
C ILE A 517 -1.34 -26.29 -24.92
N VAL A 518 -1.29 -25.47 -25.97
CA VAL A 518 -0.37 -25.62 -27.10
C VAL A 518 0.73 -24.58 -26.99
N PHE A 519 1.98 -24.98 -27.22
CA PHE A 519 3.13 -24.09 -27.10
C PHE A 519 4.29 -24.54 -27.97
N LEU A 520 5.25 -23.63 -28.12
CA LEU A 520 6.54 -23.87 -28.77
C LEU A 520 7.59 -24.28 -27.73
N ASP A 521 8.45 -25.24 -28.07
CA ASP A 521 9.50 -25.72 -27.18
C ASP A 521 10.77 -26.14 -27.97
N ASP A 522 11.94 -25.68 -27.51
CA ASP A 522 13.25 -25.94 -28.15
C ASP A 522 14.06 -27.10 -27.54
N ARG A 523 13.43 -28.01 -26.78
CA ARG A 523 14.09 -29.12 -26.05
C ARG A 523 14.87 -30.10 -26.91
N ASN A 524 14.56 -30.19 -28.20
CA ASN A 524 15.23 -31.12 -29.11
C ASN A 524 16.56 -30.54 -29.60
N VAL A 525 16.56 -29.27 -30.02
CA VAL A 525 17.73 -28.52 -30.46
C VAL A 525 17.49 -27.06 -30.06
N SER A 526 18.39 -26.48 -29.27
CA SER A 526 18.24 -25.11 -28.78
C SER A 526 18.08 -24.12 -29.94
N GLY A 527 17.07 -23.25 -29.85
CA GLY A 527 16.65 -22.34 -30.91
C GLY A 527 15.83 -22.97 -32.04
N TYR A 528 15.51 -24.27 -31.99
CA TYR A 528 14.60 -24.96 -32.92
C TYR A 528 13.33 -25.40 -32.19
N TYR A 529 12.31 -24.57 -32.32
CA TYR A 529 11.03 -24.79 -31.67
C TYR A 529 10.18 -25.82 -32.41
N ASN A 530 9.68 -26.81 -31.67
CA ASN A 530 8.62 -27.72 -32.12
C ASN A 530 7.34 -27.40 -31.37
N ILE A 531 6.20 -27.83 -31.91
CA ILE A 531 4.89 -27.64 -31.27
C ILE A 531 4.62 -28.80 -30.33
N TYR A 532 4.26 -28.48 -29.09
CA TYR A 532 3.84 -29.41 -28.06
C TYR A 532 2.44 -29.09 -27.57
N VAL A 533 1.75 -30.11 -27.11
CA VAL A 533 0.44 -30.02 -26.45
C VAL A 533 0.55 -30.62 -25.07
N TYR A 534 0.23 -29.84 -24.06
CA TYR A 534 0.01 -30.30 -22.70
C TYR A 534 -1.49 -30.50 -22.46
N ASP A 535 -1.86 -31.70 -22.05
CA ASP A 535 -3.22 -32.07 -21.69
C ASP A 535 -3.40 -31.97 -20.17
N LEU A 536 -4.14 -30.97 -19.71
CA LEU A 536 -4.42 -30.73 -18.29
C LEU A 536 -5.19 -31.89 -17.65
N SER A 537 -6.02 -32.61 -18.42
CA SER A 537 -6.86 -33.69 -17.89
C SER A 537 -6.06 -34.96 -17.56
N THR A 538 -4.97 -35.20 -18.28
CA THR A 538 -4.10 -36.38 -18.12
C THR A 538 -2.72 -36.02 -17.56
N SER A 539 -2.39 -34.73 -17.48
CA SER A 539 -1.05 -34.22 -17.17
C SER A 539 0.04 -34.76 -18.11
N THR A 540 -0.32 -35.03 -19.37
CA THR A 540 0.59 -35.57 -20.38
C THR A 540 0.95 -34.54 -21.43
N GLU A 541 2.19 -34.60 -21.90
CA GLU A 541 2.68 -33.74 -22.96
C GLU A 541 2.99 -34.55 -24.22
N THR A 542 2.57 -34.06 -25.39
CA THR A 542 2.74 -34.73 -26.69
C THR A 542 3.29 -33.77 -27.73
N GLN A 543 4.33 -34.19 -28.46
CA GLN A 543 4.88 -33.43 -29.59
C GLN A 543 4.01 -33.62 -30.84
N ILE A 544 3.73 -32.53 -31.55
CA ILE A 544 3.05 -32.56 -32.85
C ILE A 544 4.07 -32.77 -33.98
N PRO A 545 3.77 -33.60 -35.00
CA PRO A 545 4.66 -33.78 -36.15
C PRO A 545 4.87 -32.48 -36.97
N THR A 546 6.01 -31.83 -36.77
CA THR A 546 6.37 -30.54 -37.39
C THR A 546 7.72 -30.61 -38.11
N ASN A 547 7.90 -29.87 -39.21
CA ASN A 547 9.23 -29.58 -39.79
C ASN A 547 9.59 -28.09 -39.61
N ILE A 548 9.47 -27.58 -38.38
CA ILE A 548 9.83 -26.20 -38.08
C ILE A 548 11.36 -26.14 -37.98
N SER A 549 12.01 -25.42 -38.90
CA SER A 549 13.47 -25.33 -39.01
C SER A 549 13.98 -23.93 -38.69
N TYR A 550 15.22 -23.85 -38.17
CA TYR A 550 15.97 -22.69 -37.68
C TYR A 550 15.35 -21.31 -37.95
N LEU A 551 14.92 -20.63 -36.89
CA LEU A 551 14.72 -19.19 -36.91
C LEU A 551 15.97 -18.53 -36.33
N PRO A 552 16.66 -17.64 -37.07
CA PRO A 552 17.71 -16.82 -36.48
C PRO A 552 17.16 -16.06 -35.28
N TYR A 553 18.03 -15.80 -34.30
CA TYR A 553 17.77 -15.13 -33.01
C TYR A 553 16.94 -13.82 -33.08
N TYR A 554 16.71 -13.27 -34.28
CA TYR A 554 15.96 -12.04 -34.53
C TYR A 554 14.49 -12.22 -34.98
N TYR A 555 14.02 -13.44 -35.30
CA TYR A 555 12.67 -13.70 -35.86
C TYR A 555 11.81 -14.63 -34.99
N ASN A 556 12.17 -14.79 -33.71
CA ASN A 556 11.59 -15.80 -32.82
C ASN A 556 10.13 -15.50 -32.39
N SER A 557 9.57 -14.37 -32.84
CA SER A 557 8.19 -13.93 -32.62
C SER A 557 7.18 -14.45 -33.66
N ASP A 558 7.63 -15.07 -34.76
CA ASP A 558 6.82 -15.14 -35.99
C ASP A 558 6.05 -16.47 -36.19
N VAL A 559 5.94 -17.29 -35.14
CA VAL A 559 5.12 -18.51 -35.13
C VAL A 559 4.20 -18.48 -33.92
N TRP A 560 2.97 -18.02 -34.11
CA TRP A 560 1.90 -18.22 -33.14
C TRP A 560 1.05 -19.42 -33.58
N PRO A 561 1.03 -20.53 -32.81
CA PRO A 561 0.01 -21.55 -33.01
C PRO A 561 -1.34 -21.01 -32.53
N ALA A 562 -2.43 -21.47 -33.12
CA ALA A 562 -3.78 -21.25 -32.62
C ALA A 562 -4.52 -22.59 -32.48
N ILE A 563 -5.47 -22.66 -31.54
CA ILE A 563 -6.22 -23.88 -31.23
C ILE A 563 -7.71 -23.58 -31.08
N TYR A 564 -8.53 -24.42 -31.71
CA TYR A 564 -9.97 -24.44 -31.49
C TYR A 564 -10.47 -25.88 -31.51
N SER A 565 -11.19 -26.28 -30.45
CA SER A 565 -11.64 -27.66 -30.27
C SER A 565 -10.46 -28.65 -30.29
N ASP A 566 -10.38 -29.48 -31.31
CA ASP A 566 -9.36 -30.52 -31.49
C ASP A 566 -8.37 -30.19 -32.61
N ARG A 567 -8.37 -28.93 -33.10
CA ARG A 567 -7.59 -28.50 -34.27
C ARG A 567 -6.58 -27.45 -33.89
N ILE A 568 -5.33 -27.72 -34.23
CA ILE A 568 -4.20 -26.81 -34.07
C ILE A 568 -3.81 -26.30 -35.45
N VAL A 569 -3.64 -24.98 -35.59
CA VAL A 569 -3.14 -24.35 -36.81
C VAL A 569 -1.83 -23.63 -36.52
N TRP A 570 -0.89 -23.71 -37.46
CA TRP A 570 0.39 -23.05 -37.33
C TRP A 570 1.02 -22.80 -38.69
N ARG A 571 2.04 -21.95 -38.67
CA ARG A 571 2.93 -21.67 -39.79
C ARG A 571 4.14 -22.59 -39.75
N GLU A 572 4.46 -23.20 -40.89
CA GLU A 572 5.64 -24.05 -41.07
C GLU A 572 6.55 -23.49 -42.17
N TYR A 573 7.85 -23.38 -41.87
CA TYR A 573 8.88 -22.90 -42.79
C TYR A 573 9.54 -24.05 -43.54
N ARG A 574 9.83 -23.84 -44.83
CA ARG A 574 10.81 -24.64 -45.56
C ARG A 574 12.10 -23.85 -45.68
N ASN A 575 13.16 -24.38 -45.08
CA ASN A 575 14.49 -23.79 -45.14
C ASN A 575 15.38 -24.59 -46.09
N ASN A 576 16.20 -23.87 -46.87
CA ASN A 576 17.31 -24.42 -47.63
C ASN A 576 18.58 -23.63 -47.26
N ASN A 577 19.54 -24.28 -46.62
CA ASN A 577 20.81 -23.66 -46.18
C ASN A 577 20.66 -22.31 -45.46
N GLY A 578 19.71 -22.20 -44.52
CA GLY A 578 19.55 -21.01 -43.67
C GLY A 578 18.81 -19.83 -44.31
N ARG A 579 18.21 -20.00 -45.49
CA ARG A 579 17.23 -19.05 -46.06
C ARG A 579 15.84 -19.67 -46.06
N VAL A 580 14.86 -18.89 -45.58
CA VAL A 580 13.43 -19.23 -45.68
C VAL A 580 13.02 -19.17 -47.15
N GLU A 581 12.72 -20.32 -47.76
CA GLU A 581 12.29 -20.40 -49.16
C GLU A 581 10.76 -20.33 -49.31
N SER A 582 10.01 -20.86 -48.35
CA SER A 582 8.55 -20.78 -48.34
C SER A 582 7.97 -20.96 -46.94
N SER A 583 6.72 -20.52 -46.76
CA SER A 583 5.95 -20.71 -45.53
C SER A 583 4.57 -21.27 -45.84
N SER A 584 4.08 -22.18 -45.01
CA SER A 584 2.82 -22.90 -45.26
C SER A 584 1.98 -22.93 -43.99
N ILE A 585 0.66 -22.79 -44.12
CA ILE A 585 -0.26 -22.96 -43.00
C ILE A 585 -0.72 -24.41 -42.97
N HIS A 586 -0.63 -25.04 -41.81
CA HIS A 586 -1.03 -26.42 -41.58
C HIS A 586 -2.12 -26.50 -40.52
N VAL A 587 -2.95 -27.54 -40.61
CA VAL A 587 -3.87 -27.99 -39.56
C VAL A 587 -3.49 -29.37 -39.08
N TYR A 588 -3.49 -29.57 -37.76
CA TYR A 588 -3.41 -30.87 -37.14
C TYR A 588 -4.69 -31.16 -36.38
N ASN A 589 -5.32 -32.28 -36.69
CA ASN A 589 -6.46 -32.78 -35.92
C ASN A 589 -5.94 -33.73 -34.84
N LEU A 590 -6.11 -33.34 -33.58
CA LEU A 590 -5.71 -34.13 -32.40
C LEU A 590 -6.46 -35.46 -32.33
N SER A 591 -7.74 -35.46 -32.70
CA SER A 591 -8.61 -36.63 -32.66
C SER A 591 -8.21 -37.73 -33.65
N THR A 592 -7.66 -37.35 -34.81
CA THR A 592 -7.29 -38.28 -35.88
C THR A 592 -5.78 -38.37 -36.12
N SER A 593 -4.98 -37.65 -35.33
CA SER A 593 -3.53 -37.47 -35.51
C SER A 593 -3.11 -37.09 -36.94
N LYS A 594 -3.96 -36.33 -37.66
CA LYS A 594 -3.78 -36.05 -39.09
C LYS A 594 -3.35 -34.60 -39.32
N LYS A 595 -2.17 -34.43 -39.92
CA LYS A 595 -1.65 -33.16 -40.45
C LYS A 595 -2.12 -32.93 -41.89
N THR A 596 -2.64 -31.74 -42.18
CA THR A 596 -3.11 -31.34 -43.52
C THR A 596 -2.58 -29.94 -43.87
N PRO A 597 -1.89 -29.73 -45.01
CA PRO A 597 -1.53 -28.39 -45.47
C PRO A 597 -2.76 -27.66 -46.02
N ILE A 598 -2.98 -26.41 -45.59
CA ILE A 598 -4.03 -25.53 -46.14
C ILE A 598 -3.52 -24.83 -47.39
N ILE A 599 -2.32 -24.24 -47.29
CA ILE A 599 -1.71 -23.46 -48.36
C ILE A 599 -0.20 -23.65 -48.36
N ASN A 600 0.38 -23.72 -49.56
CA ASN A 600 1.82 -23.63 -49.80
C ASN A 600 2.10 -22.31 -50.52
N SER A 601 2.58 -21.31 -49.78
CA SER A 601 2.92 -19.97 -50.30
C SER A 601 4.34 -19.60 -49.89
N THR A 602 4.91 -18.50 -50.39
CA THR A 602 6.23 -18.04 -49.95
C THR A 602 6.17 -17.15 -48.72
N SER A 603 4.99 -16.60 -48.38
CA SER A 603 4.88 -15.50 -47.41
C SER A 603 3.50 -15.44 -46.74
N VAL A 604 3.19 -16.43 -45.88
CA VAL A 604 1.97 -16.50 -45.06
C VAL A 604 2.33 -16.48 -43.57
N TYR A 605 1.54 -15.78 -42.76
CA TYR A 605 1.83 -15.44 -41.35
C TYR A 605 0.56 -15.52 -40.48
N ASP A 606 0.77 -15.64 -39.18
CA ASP A 606 -0.23 -15.43 -38.12
C ASP A 606 -1.60 -16.10 -38.34
N PRO A 607 -1.65 -17.45 -38.43
CA PRO A 607 -2.92 -18.13 -38.59
C PRO A 607 -3.76 -18.11 -37.31
N ASP A 608 -5.07 -17.96 -37.45
CA ASP A 608 -6.05 -18.13 -36.37
C ASP A 608 -7.21 -19.03 -36.81
N ILE A 609 -7.93 -19.65 -35.87
CA ILE A 609 -8.98 -20.64 -36.16
C ILE A 609 -10.20 -20.49 -35.25
N TYR A 610 -11.39 -20.51 -35.85
CA TYR A 610 -12.65 -20.65 -35.13
C TYR A 610 -13.65 -21.47 -35.94
N GLY A 611 -14.32 -22.43 -35.30
CA GLY A 611 -15.23 -23.33 -36.01
C GLY A 611 -14.46 -24.07 -37.11
N ASP A 612 -14.97 -24.08 -38.34
CA ASP A 612 -14.34 -24.70 -39.51
C ASP A 612 -13.51 -23.72 -40.37
N ARG A 613 -13.23 -22.51 -39.88
CA ARG A 613 -12.57 -21.44 -40.63
C ARG A 613 -11.18 -21.16 -40.08
N VAL A 614 -10.19 -21.11 -40.97
CA VAL A 614 -8.82 -20.68 -40.67
C VAL A 614 -8.57 -19.37 -41.39
N VAL A 615 -8.06 -18.36 -40.69
CA VAL A 615 -7.66 -17.07 -41.27
C VAL A 615 -6.16 -16.88 -41.15
N TRP A 616 -5.53 -16.15 -42.07
CA TRP A 616 -4.10 -15.83 -42.02
C TRP A 616 -3.77 -14.57 -42.83
N LEU A 617 -2.59 -14.03 -42.57
CA LEU A 617 -1.97 -12.97 -43.37
C LEU A 617 -1.20 -13.57 -44.54
N ASP A 618 -1.42 -13.08 -45.76
CA ASP A 618 -0.78 -13.54 -46.98
C ASP A 618 -0.19 -12.39 -47.81
N TYR A 619 1.09 -12.49 -48.16
CA TYR A 619 1.80 -11.54 -49.03
C TYR A 619 1.91 -11.99 -50.49
N ARG A 620 1.19 -13.05 -50.91
CA ARG A 620 1.30 -13.58 -52.29
C ARG A 620 1.01 -12.55 -53.38
N ASN A 621 0.29 -11.47 -53.06
CA ASN A 621 -0.03 -10.37 -54.00
C ASN A 621 0.94 -9.18 -53.91
N GLY A 622 2.02 -9.28 -53.14
CA GLY A 622 2.98 -8.19 -52.90
C GLY A 622 2.55 -7.17 -51.84
N ARG A 623 1.41 -7.39 -51.19
CA ARG A 623 0.88 -6.65 -50.03
C ARG A 623 0.29 -7.65 -49.04
N GLY A 624 0.29 -7.29 -47.76
CA GLY A 624 -0.28 -8.13 -46.70
C GLY A 624 -1.80 -8.11 -46.77
N ASP A 625 -2.43 -9.22 -47.12
CA ASP A 625 -3.88 -9.37 -47.21
C ASP A 625 -4.36 -10.46 -46.24
N ILE A 626 -5.56 -10.33 -45.68
CA ILE A 626 -6.17 -11.38 -44.86
C ILE A 626 -6.93 -12.35 -45.76
N TYR A 627 -6.62 -13.63 -45.61
CA TYR A 627 -7.28 -14.73 -46.29
C TYR A 627 -7.99 -15.64 -45.28
N MET A 628 -9.00 -16.37 -45.77
CA MET A 628 -9.75 -17.37 -45.02
C MET A 628 -9.84 -18.67 -45.83
N TYR A 629 -9.79 -19.81 -45.15
CA TYR A 629 -10.04 -21.13 -45.69
C TYR A 629 -11.10 -21.84 -44.88
N ASN A 630 -12.11 -22.37 -45.56
CA ASN A 630 -13.14 -23.21 -44.96
C ASN A 630 -12.71 -24.68 -45.06
N LEU A 631 -12.43 -25.31 -43.93
CA LEU A 631 -11.95 -26.69 -43.85
C LEU A 631 -12.99 -27.71 -44.35
N SER A 632 -14.28 -27.40 -44.16
CA SER A 632 -15.40 -28.26 -44.56
C SER A 632 -15.64 -28.27 -46.07
N THR A 633 -15.48 -27.12 -46.73
CA THR A 633 -15.77 -26.94 -48.16
C THR A 633 -14.53 -26.92 -49.05
N GLY A 634 -13.34 -26.79 -48.45
CA GLY A 634 -12.08 -26.60 -49.17
C GLY A 634 -11.95 -25.24 -49.87
N ARG A 635 -12.81 -24.27 -49.53
CA ARG A 635 -12.87 -22.97 -50.20
C ARG A 635 -11.96 -21.95 -49.53
N GLU A 636 -10.99 -21.44 -50.28
CA GLU A 636 -10.21 -20.24 -49.97
C GLU A 636 -10.99 -18.97 -50.36
N THR A 637 -10.88 -17.90 -49.59
CA THR A 637 -11.50 -16.58 -49.85
C THR A 637 -10.57 -15.48 -49.32
N ARG A 638 -10.26 -14.50 -50.18
CA ARG A 638 -9.58 -13.27 -49.76
C ARG A 638 -10.60 -12.36 -49.07
N ILE A 639 -10.30 -11.92 -47.85
CA ILE A 639 -11.18 -11.09 -47.02
C ILE A 639 -10.95 -9.61 -47.31
N THR A 640 -9.69 -9.17 -47.33
CA THR A 640 -9.34 -7.76 -47.50
C THR A 640 -8.99 -7.48 -48.96
N THR A 641 -9.43 -6.34 -49.49
CA THR A 641 -9.14 -5.93 -50.89
C THR A 641 -8.61 -4.51 -51.01
N ASN A 642 -8.42 -3.83 -49.88
CA ASN A 642 -7.99 -2.44 -49.85
C ASN A 642 -6.48 -2.30 -50.17
N GLU A 643 -5.99 -1.06 -50.28
CA GLU A 643 -4.61 -0.79 -50.69
C GLU A 643 -3.56 -0.79 -49.55
N SER A 644 -3.97 -0.81 -48.29
CA SER A 644 -3.07 -0.88 -47.13
C SER A 644 -2.46 -2.28 -46.97
N ASP A 645 -1.44 -2.43 -46.12
CA ASP A 645 -1.01 -3.75 -45.62
C ASP A 645 -1.87 -4.13 -44.41
N GLN A 646 -2.36 -5.37 -44.33
CA GLN A 646 -3.08 -5.91 -43.18
C GLN A 646 -2.25 -6.97 -42.45
N ASP A 647 -2.41 -7.07 -41.13
CA ASP A 647 -1.75 -8.07 -40.29
C ASP A 647 -2.54 -8.34 -38.99
N ASP A 648 -2.01 -9.25 -38.14
CA ASP A 648 -2.61 -9.66 -36.86
C ASP A 648 -4.09 -10.09 -36.94
N PRO A 649 -4.48 -11.04 -37.82
CA PRO A 649 -5.88 -11.46 -37.91
C PRO A 649 -6.33 -12.23 -36.66
N ALA A 650 -7.59 -12.05 -36.27
CA ALA A 650 -8.27 -12.90 -35.30
C ALA A 650 -9.71 -13.21 -35.74
N ILE A 651 -10.23 -14.38 -35.39
CA ILE A 651 -11.57 -14.83 -35.79
C ILE A 651 -12.39 -15.34 -34.59
N TYR A 652 -13.65 -14.91 -34.51
CA TYR A 652 -14.64 -15.48 -33.61
C TYR A 652 -16.01 -15.44 -34.25
N ASP A 653 -16.68 -16.59 -34.27
CA ASP A 653 -17.95 -16.77 -34.96
C ASP A 653 -17.89 -16.28 -36.41
N ASP A 654 -18.78 -15.39 -36.85
CA ASP A 654 -18.83 -14.84 -38.19
C ASP A 654 -17.98 -13.58 -38.39
N LYS A 655 -17.11 -13.23 -37.45
CA LYS A 655 -16.34 -11.97 -37.45
C LYS A 655 -14.84 -12.23 -37.56
N ILE A 656 -14.22 -11.54 -38.50
CA ILE A 656 -12.77 -11.52 -38.68
C ILE A 656 -12.31 -10.10 -38.39
N VAL A 657 -11.29 -9.94 -37.55
CA VAL A 657 -10.69 -8.64 -37.22
C VAL A 657 -9.21 -8.65 -37.55
N TRP A 658 -8.65 -7.48 -37.90
CA TRP A 658 -7.24 -7.34 -38.25
C TRP A 658 -6.77 -5.89 -38.03
N ARG A 659 -5.46 -5.69 -38.01
CA ARG A 659 -4.84 -4.36 -38.08
C ARG A 659 -4.62 -3.98 -39.55
N ASP A 660 -5.05 -2.79 -39.93
CA ASP A 660 -4.84 -2.16 -41.23
C ASP A 660 -3.76 -1.07 -41.11
N ARG A 661 -2.67 -1.23 -41.86
CA ARG A 661 -1.46 -0.42 -41.79
C ARG A 661 -1.39 0.56 -42.94
N LYS A 662 -1.97 1.75 -42.73
CA LYS A 662 -2.04 2.77 -43.76
C LYS A 662 -0.76 3.60 -43.81
N LYS A 663 -0.03 3.51 -44.92
CA LYS A 663 1.13 4.36 -45.19
C LYS A 663 0.71 5.81 -45.47
N ILE A 664 1.17 6.74 -44.65
CA ILE A 664 0.94 8.18 -44.83
C ILE A 664 2.26 8.85 -45.17
N VAL A 665 2.30 9.50 -46.33
CA VAL A 665 3.46 10.25 -46.82
C VAL A 665 3.13 11.74 -46.74
N TRP A 666 3.97 12.52 -46.06
CA TRP A 666 3.85 13.97 -46.03
C TRP A 666 5.18 14.65 -46.35
N TYR A 667 5.10 15.83 -46.95
CA TYR A 667 6.26 16.58 -47.41
C TYR A 667 6.45 17.83 -46.55
N ASP A 668 7.63 17.95 -45.94
CA ASP A 668 8.09 19.15 -45.25
C ASP A 668 9.09 19.90 -46.14
N ARG A 669 8.87 21.19 -46.38
CA ARG A 669 9.79 22.03 -47.17
C ARG A 669 11.19 22.14 -46.55
N HIS A 670 11.36 21.89 -45.25
CA HIS A 670 12.63 21.91 -44.52
C HIS A 670 13.18 20.51 -44.19
N ARG A 671 12.35 19.46 -44.13
CA ARG A 671 12.75 18.09 -43.72
C ARG A 671 12.61 17.02 -44.80
N GLY A 672 12.08 17.34 -45.98
CA GLY A 672 11.87 16.39 -47.07
C GLY A 672 10.62 15.52 -46.87
N TYR A 673 10.57 14.37 -47.55
CA TYR A 673 9.48 13.41 -47.40
C TYR A 673 9.64 12.62 -46.10
N SER A 674 8.58 12.56 -45.29
CA SER A 674 8.48 11.70 -44.11
C SER A 674 7.31 10.73 -44.29
N THR A 675 7.55 9.47 -43.93
CA THR A 675 6.55 8.41 -43.99
C THR A 675 6.28 7.89 -42.58
N TRP A 676 5.01 7.85 -42.19
CA TRP A 676 4.57 7.19 -40.96
C TRP A 676 3.39 6.27 -41.27
N TYR A 677 3.20 5.25 -40.45
CA TYR A 677 2.10 4.30 -40.60
C TYR A 677 1.03 4.61 -39.56
N LYS A 678 -0.22 4.70 -40.01
CA LYS A 678 -1.37 4.75 -39.13
C LYS A 678 -1.96 3.35 -39.07
N ASP A 679 -1.99 2.80 -37.87
CA ASP A 679 -2.52 1.47 -37.62
C ASP A 679 -3.95 1.62 -37.10
N ASP A 680 -4.93 1.04 -37.80
CA ASP A 680 -6.34 1.05 -37.41
C ASP A 680 -6.86 -0.40 -37.33
N ILE A 681 -7.80 -0.70 -36.43
CA ILE A 681 -8.44 -2.02 -36.38
C ILE A 681 -9.68 -2.03 -37.26
N TYR A 682 -9.81 -3.05 -38.10
CA TYR A 682 -10.97 -3.30 -38.95
C TYR A 682 -11.60 -4.65 -38.61
N MET A 683 -12.88 -4.78 -38.98
CA MET A 683 -13.66 -5.99 -38.85
C MET A 683 -14.40 -6.28 -40.16
N TYR A 684 -14.41 -7.54 -40.58
CA TYR A 684 -15.29 -8.08 -41.61
C TYR A 684 -16.32 -8.98 -40.95
N ASN A 685 -17.60 -8.70 -41.21
CA ASN A 685 -18.68 -9.60 -40.85
C ASN A 685 -19.03 -10.49 -42.06
N LEU A 686 -18.80 -11.79 -41.92
CA LEU A 686 -19.04 -12.79 -42.96
C LEU A 686 -20.52 -12.95 -43.29
N SER A 687 -21.42 -12.83 -42.31
CA SER A 687 -22.86 -13.04 -42.52
C SER A 687 -23.51 -11.90 -43.30
N THR A 688 -23.03 -10.68 -43.11
CA THR A 688 -23.53 -9.47 -43.79
C THR A 688 -22.65 -9.04 -44.97
N SER A 689 -21.46 -9.61 -45.11
CA SER A 689 -20.43 -9.17 -46.07
C SER A 689 -20.09 -7.68 -45.93
N THR A 690 -20.00 -7.20 -44.70
CA THR A 690 -19.72 -5.79 -44.39
C THR A 690 -18.37 -5.64 -43.70
N GLU A 691 -17.54 -4.74 -44.25
CA GLU A 691 -16.32 -4.27 -43.60
C GLU A 691 -16.61 -3.02 -42.75
N THR A 692 -16.00 -2.90 -41.58
CA THR A 692 -16.19 -1.79 -40.64
C THR A 692 -14.87 -1.43 -39.98
N GLN A 693 -14.50 -0.15 -40.05
CA GLN A 693 -13.41 0.39 -39.26
C GLN A 693 -13.86 0.53 -37.80
N ILE A 694 -13.12 -0.06 -36.87
CA ILE A 694 -13.41 -0.03 -35.43
C ILE A 694 -12.77 1.21 -34.79
N THR A 695 -11.49 1.44 -35.04
CA THR A 695 -10.75 2.55 -34.40
C THR A 695 -10.81 3.81 -35.24
N THR A 696 -11.10 4.95 -34.61
CA THR A 696 -11.17 6.24 -35.31
C THR A 696 -10.00 7.17 -34.95
N SER A 697 -9.22 6.86 -33.91
CA SER A 697 -8.11 7.68 -33.44
C SER A 697 -6.97 6.84 -32.85
N GLY A 698 -5.76 7.40 -32.81
CA GLY A 698 -4.56 6.73 -32.31
C GLY A 698 -3.92 5.77 -33.32
N SER A 699 -3.11 4.85 -32.80
CA SER A 699 -2.40 3.80 -33.55
C SER A 699 -2.64 2.47 -32.83
N ALA A 700 -3.52 1.65 -33.39
CA ALA A 700 -4.06 0.47 -32.73
C ALA A 700 -3.51 -0.85 -33.30
N SER A 701 -3.28 -1.85 -32.44
CA SER A 701 -2.68 -3.13 -32.82
C SER A 701 -3.13 -4.31 -31.96
N ASN A 702 -2.74 -5.52 -32.39
CA ASN A 702 -2.97 -6.79 -31.69
C ASN A 702 -4.44 -7.03 -31.33
N PRO A 703 -5.38 -6.99 -32.30
CA PRO A 703 -6.79 -7.21 -32.01
C PRO A 703 -7.07 -8.65 -31.58
N LYS A 704 -7.95 -8.81 -30.58
CA LYS A 704 -8.52 -10.09 -30.14
C LYS A 704 -10.02 -9.97 -29.97
N ILE A 705 -10.76 -11.01 -30.35
CA ILE A 705 -12.23 -10.98 -30.37
C ILE A 705 -12.81 -12.19 -29.64
N HIS A 706 -13.82 -11.95 -28.80
CA HIS A 706 -14.63 -13.00 -28.20
C HIS A 706 -16.06 -12.49 -27.97
N GLY A 707 -17.05 -13.19 -28.51
CA GLY A 707 -18.45 -12.77 -28.47
C GLY A 707 -18.64 -11.42 -29.16
N ASN A 708 -19.28 -10.47 -28.46
CA ASN A 708 -19.53 -9.11 -28.96
C ASN A 708 -18.46 -8.10 -28.53
N ARG A 709 -17.25 -8.54 -28.16
CA ARG A 709 -16.20 -7.69 -27.60
C ARG A 709 -14.89 -7.88 -28.35
N LEU A 710 -14.30 -6.76 -28.72
CA LEU A 710 -13.00 -6.66 -29.36
C LEU A 710 -12.04 -5.95 -28.41
N VAL A 711 -10.84 -6.47 -28.22
CA VAL A 711 -9.79 -5.87 -27.39
C VAL A 711 -8.56 -5.62 -28.24
N TYR A 712 -7.91 -4.48 -28.07
CA TYR A 712 -6.71 -4.09 -28.80
C TYR A 712 -5.83 -3.15 -27.98
N LEU A 713 -4.58 -3.04 -28.39
CA LEU A 713 -3.67 -1.99 -27.95
C LEU A 713 -3.96 -0.72 -28.74
N ASN A 714 -3.92 0.44 -28.10
CA ASN A 714 -3.85 1.74 -28.80
C ASN A 714 -2.91 2.66 -28.01
N GLY A 715 -1.75 2.99 -28.60
CA GLY A 715 -0.63 3.57 -27.86
C GLY A 715 -0.11 2.60 -26.78
N SER A 716 0.01 3.06 -25.54
CA SER A 716 0.44 2.25 -24.39
C SER A 716 -0.73 1.76 -23.52
N HIS A 717 -1.94 1.65 -24.07
CA HIS A 717 -3.13 1.27 -23.32
C HIS A 717 -3.94 0.17 -23.99
N ILE A 718 -4.68 -0.58 -23.17
CA ILE A 718 -5.65 -1.58 -23.63
C ILE A 718 -7.00 -0.89 -23.79
N TYR A 719 -7.64 -1.12 -24.92
CA TYR A 719 -9.00 -0.67 -25.22
C TYR A 719 -9.89 -1.87 -25.51
N MET A 720 -11.16 -1.73 -25.16
CA MET A 720 -12.23 -2.64 -25.52
C MET A 720 -13.29 -1.91 -26.34
N TYR A 721 -13.70 -2.50 -27.46
CA TYR A 721 -14.83 -2.06 -28.25
C TYR A 721 -15.99 -3.06 -28.12
N ASN A 722 -17.16 -2.57 -27.72
CA ASN A 722 -18.37 -3.36 -27.62
C ASN A 722 -19.17 -3.24 -28.93
N LEU A 723 -19.25 -4.33 -29.69
CA LEU A 723 -19.87 -4.38 -31.01
C LEU A 723 -21.38 -4.11 -30.98
N SER A 724 -22.07 -4.53 -29.92
CA SER A 724 -23.52 -4.34 -29.79
C SER A 724 -23.91 -2.89 -29.50
N THR A 725 -23.03 -2.14 -28.84
CA THR A 725 -23.29 -0.75 -28.42
C THR A 725 -22.49 0.27 -29.23
N SER A 726 -21.57 -0.18 -30.08
CA SER A 726 -20.60 0.66 -30.78
C SER A 726 -19.79 1.59 -29.86
N LYS A 727 -19.50 1.11 -28.64
CA LYS A 727 -18.82 1.90 -27.60
C LYS A 727 -17.38 1.41 -27.41
N GLU A 728 -16.44 2.32 -27.58
CA GLU A 728 -15.02 2.16 -27.19
C GLU A 728 -14.84 2.52 -25.71
N THR A 729 -14.06 1.73 -24.97
CA THR A 729 -13.74 1.94 -23.55
C THR A 729 -12.27 1.66 -23.32
N ARG A 730 -11.55 2.64 -22.76
CA ARG A 730 -10.17 2.43 -22.28
C ARG A 730 -10.20 1.60 -21.00
N ILE A 731 -9.44 0.50 -20.99
CA ILE A 731 -9.40 -0.44 -19.87
C ILE A 731 -8.34 -0.03 -18.84
N THR A 732 -7.12 0.29 -19.29
CA THR A 732 -6.00 0.58 -18.37
C THR A 732 -5.87 2.06 -18.04
N THR A 733 -5.49 2.40 -16.80
CA THR A 733 -5.38 3.80 -16.34
C THR A 733 -3.94 4.33 -16.28
N THR A 734 -2.96 3.45 -16.05
CA THR A 734 -1.53 3.81 -15.99
C THR A 734 -0.94 4.11 -17.37
N ASN A 735 0.16 4.87 -17.43
CA ASN A 735 0.83 5.28 -18.69
C ASN A 735 1.95 4.34 -19.15
N GLU A 736 2.20 3.26 -18.41
CA GLU A 736 3.26 2.29 -18.70
C GLU A 736 2.97 1.45 -19.96
N SER A 737 3.96 0.68 -20.44
CA SER A 737 3.80 -0.12 -21.68
C SER A 737 2.98 -1.39 -21.45
N LYS A 738 2.01 -1.66 -22.32
CA LYS A 738 1.15 -2.85 -22.29
C LYS A 738 1.40 -3.68 -23.53
N SER A 739 1.26 -5.00 -23.42
CA SER A 739 1.45 -5.91 -24.55
C SER A 739 0.55 -7.13 -24.48
N ASN A 740 0.35 -7.76 -25.65
CA ASN A 740 -0.29 -9.06 -25.81
C ASN A 740 -1.64 -9.21 -25.07
N PRO A 741 -2.67 -8.38 -25.38
CA PRO A 741 -3.99 -8.59 -24.81
C PRO A 741 -4.59 -9.92 -25.28
N SER A 742 -5.43 -10.51 -24.44
CA SER A 742 -6.29 -11.67 -24.76
C SER A 742 -7.64 -11.53 -24.06
N ILE A 743 -8.69 -12.13 -24.62
CA ILE A 743 -10.06 -12.03 -24.10
C ILE A 743 -10.79 -13.38 -24.16
N TYR A 744 -11.47 -13.73 -23.07
CA TYR A 744 -12.41 -14.84 -23.03
C TYR A 744 -13.58 -14.50 -22.11
N GLY A 745 -14.80 -14.64 -22.62
CA GLY A 745 -16.01 -14.33 -21.87
C GLY A 745 -16.00 -12.91 -21.30
N ASP A 746 -15.90 -12.83 -19.97
CA ASP A 746 -15.93 -11.58 -19.20
C ASP A 746 -14.55 -11.05 -18.78
N ARG A 747 -13.47 -11.68 -19.22
CA ARG A 747 -12.11 -11.37 -18.75
C ARG A 747 -11.21 -10.94 -19.89
N ILE A 748 -10.48 -9.86 -19.66
CA ILE A 748 -9.39 -9.38 -20.50
C ILE A 748 -8.09 -9.60 -19.73
N VAL A 749 -7.05 -10.12 -20.35
CA VAL A 749 -5.72 -10.27 -19.74
C VAL A 749 -4.67 -9.62 -20.63
N TRP A 750 -3.60 -9.07 -20.04
CA TRP A 750 -2.48 -8.46 -20.76
C TRP A 750 -1.19 -8.52 -19.93
N ALA A 751 -0.05 -8.26 -20.55
CA ALA A 751 1.22 -8.04 -19.86
C ALA A 751 1.47 -6.52 -19.70
N ASP A 752 1.91 -6.10 -18.52
CA ASP A 752 2.07 -4.69 -18.13
C ASP A 752 3.46 -4.41 -17.53
N TRP A 753 4.10 -3.32 -17.97
CA TRP A 753 5.43 -2.86 -17.51
C TRP A 753 5.31 -1.87 -16.33
N CYS A 754 4.60 -2.20 -15.26
CA CYS A 754 4.44 -1.28 -14.11
C CYS A 754 5.55 -1.40 -13.04
N ASN A 755 6.23 -2.56 -12.94
CA ASN A 755 7.09 -2.90 -11.79
C ASN A 755 8.58 -3.10 -12.12
N ARG A 756 9.05 -2.58 -13.26
CA ARG A 756 10.40 -2.82 -13.84
C ARG A 756 10.62 -4.26 -14.32
N ASN A 757 9.54 -5.02 -14.45
CA ASN A 757 9.41 -6.31 -15.13
C ASN A 757 8.02 -6.34 -15.79
N TRP A 758 7.83 -7.25 -16.74
CA TRP A 758 6.49 -7.55 -17.27
C TRP A 758 5.71 -8.41 -16.29
N ASP A 759 4.51 -7.97 -15.89
CA ASP A 759 3.58 -8.72 -15.05
C ASP A 759 2.25 -8.95 -15.79
N ILE A 760 1.54 -10.05 -15.51
CA ILE A 760 0.22 -10.34 -16.08
C ILE A 760 -0.87 -9.68 -15.24
N TYR A 761 -1.78 -8.97 -15.90
CA TYR A 761 -2.96 -8.37 -15.31
C TYR A 761 -4.22 -8.93 -15.95
N MET A 762 -5.33 -8.87 -15.21
CA MET A 762 -6.67 -9.24 -15.63
C MET A 762 -7.64 -8.10 -15.35
N TYR A 763 -8.57 -7.84 -16.26
CA TYR A 763 -9.72 -6.97 -16.07
C TYR A 763 -11.01 -7.76 -16.24
N ASN A 764 -11.91 -7.67 -15.26
CA ASN A 764 -13.26 -8.23 -15.35
C ASN A 764 -14.22 -7.17 -15.87
N ILE A 765 -14.86 -7.45 -16.99
CA ILE A 765 -15.68 -6.51 -17.74
C ILE A 765 -16.98 -6.20 -17.00
N SER A 766 -17.66 -7.21 -16.48
CA SER A 766 -18.94 -7.04 -15.77
C SER A 766 -18.80 -6.20 -14.50
N THR A 767 -17.65 -6.25 -13.86
CA THR A 767 -17.43 -5.63 -12.54
C THR A 767 -16.48 -4.45 -12.55
N ASN A 768 -15.89 -4.15 -13.71
CA ASN A 768 -14.87 -3.12 -13.90
C ASN A 768 -13.68 -3.25 -12.93
N THR A 769 -13.22 -4.48 -12.71
CA THR A 769 -12.17 -4.77 -11.73
C THR A 769 -10.87 -5.17 -12.42
N GLU A 770 -9.80 -4.40 -12.19
CA GLU A 770 -8.43 -4.78 -12.54
C GLU A 770 -7.79 -5.60 -11.40
N THR A 771 -7.03 -6.63 -11.73
CA THR A 771 -6.39 -7.56 -10.79
C THR A 771 -5.04 -7.98 -11.36
N GLN A 772 -3.96 -7.76 -10.60
CA GLN A 772 -2.64 -8.30 -10.93
C GLN A 772 -2.64 -9.82 -10.69
N ILE A 773 -2.22 -10.59 -11.69
CA ILE A 773 -2.18 -12.06 -11.66
C ILE A 773 -0.81 -12.57 -11.18
N THR A 774 0.29 -11.91 -11.56
CA THR A 774 1.65 -12.33 -11.22
C THR A 774 2.36 -11.31 -10.33
N THR A 775 3.19 -11.79 -9.40
CA THR A 775 3.97 -10.92 -8.48
C THR A 775 5.45 -11.29 -8.44
N ASN A 776 5.91 -12.13 -9.37
CA ASN A 776 7.29 -12.59 -9.41
C ASN A 776 8.17 -11.54 -10.08
N LYS A 777 9.43 -11.39 -9.64
CA LYS A 777 10.34 -10.32 -10.12
C LYS A 777 10.88 -10.53 -11.54
N SER A 778 10.71 -11.71 -12.13
CA SER A 778 11.09 -11.97 -13.52
C SER A 778 10.02 -11.48 -14.49
N ASP A 779 10.33 -11.45 -15.79
CA ASP A 779 9.34 -11.10 -16.80
C ASP A 779 8.32 -12.24 -17.00
N GLN A 780 7.04 -11.88 -16.95
CA GLN A 780 5.89 -12.67 -17.39
C GLN A 780 5.24 -12.04 -18.62
N ILE A 781 5.21 -12.78 -19.72
CA ILE A 781 4.77 -12.27 -21.04
C ILE A 781 3.85 -13.26 -21.76
N HIS A 782 3.26 -12.81 -22.87
CA HIS A 782 2.42 -13.62 -23.77
C HIS A 782 1.26 -14.36 -23.07
N PRO A 783 0.34 -13.64 -22.37
CA PRO A 783 -0.78 -14.29 -21.71
C PRO A 783 -1.84 -14.80 -22.70
N ALA A 784 -2.46 -15.93 -22.36
CA ALA A 784 -3.66 -16.45 -23.02
C ALA A 784 -4.69 -16.92 -21.97
N ILE A 785 -5.98 -16.87 -22.31
CA ILE A 785 -7.08 -17.17 -21.38
C ILE A 785 -8.15 -18.07 -22.01
N TYR A 786 -8.62 -19.07 -21.25
CA TYR A 786 -9.80 -19.87 -21.57
C TYR A 786 -10.54 -20.24 -20.28
N GLY A 787 -11.81 -19.88 -20.18
CA GLY A 787 -12.61 -20.11 -18.97
C GLY A 787 -12.07 -19.34 -17.76
N ASP A 788 -11.69 -20.09 -16.74
CA ASP A 788 -11.09 -19.63 -15.49
C ASP A 788 -9.56 -19.76 -15.48
N ARG A 789 -8.94 -20.17 -16.60
CA ARG A 789 -7.50 -20.44 -16.68
C ARG A 789 -6.79 -19.39 -17.51
N ILE A 790 -5.77 -18.78 -16.91
CA ILE A 790 -4.86 -17.81 -17.53
C ILE A 790 -3.49 -18.49 -17.61
N ILE A 791 -2.85 -18.50 -18.77
CA ILE A 791 -1.49 -19.03 -18.95
C ILE A 791 -0.56 -17.95 -19.48
N TRP A 792 0.73 -18.03 -19.15
CA TRP A 792 1.76 -17.08 -19.60
C TRP A 792 3.13 -17.74 -19.65
N VAL A 793 4.08 -17.05 -20.30
CA VAL A 793 5.50 -17.38 -20.31
C VAL A 793 6.18 -16.66 -19.14
N ASP A 794 6.94 -17.38 -18.33
CA ASP A 794 7.63 -16.86 -17.15
C ASP A 794 9.13 -17.15 -17.21
N SER A 795 9.93 -16.10 -17.00
CA SER A 795 11.40 -16.20 -17.05
C SER A 795 12.06 -16.47 -15.68
N ARG A 796 11.28 -16.83 -14.64
CA ARG A 796 11.79 -17.04 -13.26
C ARG A 796 12.83 -18.14 -13.09
N ASN A 797 12.89 -19.09 -14.01
CA ASN A 797 13.84 -20.21 -13.95
C ASN A 797 15.05 -20.04 -14.89
N GLY A 798 15.21 -18.86 -15.51
CA GLY A 798 16.39 -18.51 -16.30
C GLY A 798 17.68 -18.53 -15.48
N TYR A 799 18.80 -18.90 -16.11
CA TYR A 799 20.09 -19.00 -15.43
C TYR A 799 21.21 -18.34 -16.25
N ARG A 800 22.29 -17.91 -15.60
CA ARG A 800 23.44 -17.29 -16.29
C ARG A 800 24.54 -18.29 -16.52
N VAL A 801 25.10 -18.30 -17.73
CA VAL A 801 26.35 -18.99 -18.06
C VAL A 801 27.30 -17.97 -18.67
N ASN A 802 28.46 -17.74 -18.05
CA ASN A 802 29.46 -16.76 -18.48
C ASN A 802 28.87 -15.35 -18.72
N GLU A 803 28.12 -14.84 -17.74
CA GLU A 803 27.44 -13.52 -17.76
C GLU A 803 26.33 -13.36 -18.82
N LEU A 804 26.20 -14.30 -19.76
CA LEU A 804 25.10 -14.39 -20.72
C LEU A 804 23.90 -15.07 -20.08
N PHE A 805 22.73 -14.44 -20.18
CA PHE A 805 21.47 -15.02 -19.75
C PHE A 805 21.09 -16.18 -20.70
N GLN A 806 21.00 -17.38 -20.16
CA GLN A 806 20.40 -18.52 -20.84
C GLN A 806 18.91 -18.48 -20.50
N GLY A 807 18.08 -18.30 -21.54
CA GLY A 807 16.64 -18.41 -21.39
C GLY A 807 16.29 -19.80 -20.86
N ASN A 808 15.51 -19.84 -19.79
CA ASN A 808 14.69 -20.98 -19.43
C ASN A 808 13.30 -20.40 -19.14
N GLN A 809 12.61 -20.10 -20.24
CA GLN A 809 11.25 -19.58 -20.24
C GLN A 809 10.28 -20.76 -20.05
N ASP A 810 9.50 -20.74 -18.97
CA ASP A 810 8.55 -21.78 -18.62
C ASP A 810 7.11 -21.30 -18.77
N ILE A 811 6.17 -22.21 -19.03
CA ILE A 811 4.74 -21.89 -19.05
C ILE A 811 4.16 -22.09 -17.66
N TYR A 812 3.50 -21.05 -17.18
CA TYR A 812 2.74 -21.06 -15.93
C TYR A 812 1.26 -20.87 -16.22
N MET A 813 0.43 -21.27 -15.26
CA MET A 813 -1.01 -21.13 -15.29
C MET A 813 -1.52 -20.60 -13.96
N CYS A 814 -2.52 -19.73 -13.99
CA CYS A 814 -3.35 -19.35 -12.85
C CYS A 814 -4.78 -19.85 -13.09
N THR A 815 -5.38 -20.46 -12.07
CA THR A 815 -6.83 -20.72 -12.03
C THR A 815 -7.50 -19.66 -11.16
N VAL A 816 -8.49 -18.97 -11.73
CA VAL A 816 -9.23 -17.86 -11.13
C VAL A 816 -10.57 -18.37 -10.59
N SER A 817 -10.60 -18.71 -9.30
CA SER A 817 -11.82 -19.20 -8.64
C SER A 817 -12.58 -18.04 -7.99
N VAL A 818 -13.90 -17.99 -8.16
CA VAL A 818 -14.78 -17.04 -7.43
C VAL A 818 -14.80 -17.43 -5.95
N MET A 819 -14.76 -16.45 -5.04
CA MET A 819 -14.84 -16.68 -3.60
C MET A 819 -16.09 -17.49 -3.18
N ASP A 820 -15.96 -18.25 -2.10
CA ASP A 820 -16.93 -19.15 -1.47
C ASP A 820 -18.42 -18.74 -1.64
N PRO A 821 -19.33 -19.64 -2.08
CA PRO A 821 -20.78 -19.42 -2.23
C PRO A 821 -21.55 -18.88 -1.01
N SER A 822 -20.91 -18.70 0.15
CA SER A 822 -21.50 -18.18 1.38
C SER A 822 -21.76 -16.66 1.37
N LEU A 823 -21.26 -15.91 0.38
CA LEU A 823 -21.37 -14.44 0.29
C LEU A 823 -21.98 -13.93 -1.04
N LYS A 824 -23.06 -14.56 -1.55
CA LYS A 824 -23.78 -14.06 -2.75
C LYS A 824 -24.66 -12.84 -2.44
N PRO A 825 -24.90 -11.93 -3.42
CA PRO A 825 -26.02 -11.00 -3.35
C PRO A 825 -27.35 -11.76 -3.20
N PRO A 826 -28.34 -11.23 -2.48
CA PRO A 826 -29.62 -11.89 -2.27
C PRO A 826 -30.35 -12.09 -3.61
N VAL A 827 -30.73 -13.33 -3.93
CA VAL A 827 -31.47 -13.69 -5.15
C VAL A 827 -32.77 -14.39 -4.76
N ALA A 828 -33.89 -13.98 -5.37
CA ALA A 828 -35.16 -14.70 -5.31
C ALA A 828 -35.35 -15.52 -6.60
N ASP A 829 -35.45 -16.85 -6.46
CA ASP A 829 -35.54 -17.81 -7.57
C ASP A 829 -36.83 -18.63 -7.50
N PHE A 830 -37.42 -18.89 -8.67
CA PHE A 830 -38.60 -19.75 -8.85
C PHE A 830 -38.32 -20.86 -9.87
N PHE A 831 -38.91 -22.05 -9.68
CA PHE A 831 -38.84 -23.14 -10.66
C PHE A 831 -40.20 -23.82 -10.85
N ALA A 832 -40.45 -24.38 -12.03
CA ALA A 832 -41.70 -25.08 -12.37
C ALA A 832 -41.45 -26.57 -12.61
N ASN A 833 -42.31 -27.42 -12.05
CA ASN A 833 -42.31 -28.87 -12.29
C ASN A 833 -43.51 -29.31 -13.15
N VAL A 834 -43.30 -30.32 -14.00
CA VAL A 834 -44.37 -30.99 -14.76
C VAL A 834 -45.03 -32.05 -13.89
N THR A 835 -46.36 -32.01 -13.71
CA THR A 835 -47.09 -32.98 -12.87
C THR A 835 -47.84 -34.09 -13.63
N SER A 836 -47.48 -34.35 -14.90
CA SER A 836 -48.03 -35.37 -15.85
C SER A 836 -49.44 -35.11 -16.44
N GLY A 837 -49.69 -35.56 -17.69
CA GLY A 837 -51.03 -35.64 -18.35
C GLY A 837 -51.12 -35.15 -19.81
N ASN A 838 -52.13 -35.62 -20.59
CA ASN A 838 -52.44 -35.08 -21.94
C ASN A 838 -53.12 -33.71 -21.88
N ALA A 839 -53.03 -32.93 -22.97
CA ALA A 839 -53.39 -31.51 -23.04
C ALA A 839 -54.80 -31.13 -22.51
N PRO A 840 -54.95 -29.94 -21.87
CA PRO A 840 -53.88 -28.99 -21.56
C PRO A 840 -53.10 -29.35 -20.28
N LEU A 841 -51.77 -29.24 -20.37
CA LEU A 841 -50.82 -29.55 -19.29
C LEU A 841 -50.87 -28.49 -18.19
N LYS A 842 -50.92 -28.95 -16.93
CA LYS A 842 -50.83 -28.08 -15.74
C LYS A 842 -49.37 -27.99 -15.27
N ALA A 843 -48.85 -26.76 -15.13
CA ALA A 843 -47.53 -26.49 -14.54
C ALA A 843 -47.70 -25.98 -13.10
N LEU A 844 -46.87 -26.48 -12.17
CA LEU A 844 -46.84 -26.05 -10.76
C LEU A 844 -45.51 -25.34 -10.46
N PHE A 845 -45.59 -24.12 -9.93
CA PHE A 845 -44.41 -23.31 -9.58
C PHE A 845 -44.13 -23.39 -8.07
N THR A 846 -42.86 -23.56 -7.71
CA THR A 846 -42.41 -23.65 -6.30
C THR A 846 -41.32 -22.61 -6.02
N ASP A 847 -41.40 -22.02 -4.83
CA ASP A 847 -40.51 -20.98 -4.31
C ASP A 847 -39.35 -21.62 -3.53
N ASN A 848 -38.10 -21.28 -3.88
CA ASN A 848 -36.88 -21.90 -3.36
C ASN A 848 -36.00 -20.98 -2.49
N ARG A 849 -36.58 -19.95 -1.83
CA ARG A 849 -35.87 -19.03 -0.93
C ARG A 849 -34.81 -19.69 -0.04
N LYS A 850 -33.56 -19.20 -0.09
CA LYS A 850 -32.57 -19.35 1.00
C LYS A 850 -32.53 -18.04 1.81
N ALA A 851 -33.09 -18.05 3.01
CA ALA A 851 -32.95 -16.92 3.92
C ALA A 851 -31.50 -16.83 4.43
N ALA A 852 -30.85 -15.68 4.24
CA ALA A 852 -29.77 -15.28 5.13
C ALA A 852 -30.41 -15.10 6.52
N LYS A 853 -30.06 -15.99 7.46
CA LYS A 853 -30.53 -15.86 8.85
C LYS A 853 -30.01 -14.53 9.39
N SER A 854 -30.91 -13.58 9.63
CA SER A 854 -30.65 -12.53 10.61
C SER A 854 -30.45 -13.20 11.97
N GLN A 855 -29.22 -13.20 12.50
CA GLN A 855 -29.02 -13.42 13.93
C GLN A 855 -29.61 -12.22 14.66
N ASN A 856 -30.91 -12.28 14.95
CA ASN A 856 -31.47 -11.50 16.03
C ASN A 856 -30.92 -12.09 17.32
N CYS A 857 -30.14 -11.30 18.05
CA CYS A 857 -29.81 -11.57 19.44
C CYS A 857 -31.11 -11.85 20.20
N GLY A 858 -31.22 -13.07 20.73
CA GLY A 858 -32.33 -13.45 21.58
C GLY A 858 -32.34 -12.59 22.83
N ALA A 859 -33.43 -11.85 23.00
CA ALA A 859 -33.83 -11.36 24.32
C ALA A 859 -34.13 -12.59 25.19
N ASN A 860 -33.45 -12.67 26.34
CA ASN A 860 -33.74 -13.63 27.38
C ASN A 860 -35.19 -13.47 27.87
N GLY A 861 -35.90 -14.60 27.92
CA GLY A 861 -37.24 -14.72 28.47
C GLY A 861 -37.56 -16.16 28.84
N ASN A 862 -36.98 -16.62 29.95
CA ASN A 862 -37.59 -17.43 31.03
C ASN A 862 -36.51 -17.91 32.00
#